data_AF-A0A2S2G6A6-F1
#
_entry.id   AF-A0A2S2G6A6-F1
#
_cell.length_a   1.000
_cell.length_b   1.000
_cell.length_c   1.000
_cell.angle_alpha   90.00
_cell.angle_beta   90.00
_cell.angle_gamma   90.00
#
_symmetry.space_group_name_H-M   'P 1'
#
loop_
_entity.id
_entity.type
_entity.pdbx_description
1 polymer ?
#
loop_
_entity_poly.entity_id
_entity_poly.type
_entity_poly.pdbx_seq_one_letter_code
_entity_poly.pdbx_strand_id
1 'polypeptide(L)'
;MGDVEQPGREACVEFGRMLRELWARAEAVSGETGFTARVAAAGTDVGVQTIRNWHRGRTAPLRTNTEDVRRLVVSLRQAAGESGGFDEEWARALEAAQQEAEGRRGASAQRRETALFMRRLRAEKYLEKPLDGRATELRTVDAFLSSNDASPLYLWCQGPPMAGKSALLGRVAQHVRATKKFDVVGYFVSEADGWDLDTDFTSVMAGQLAHLLSVNGEKAPATTGTVPPAGLQKLYRLAAQRSARRGRRLVVVVDGLHEDAAWRGGVPEDLRPRASIASLLPDATCGVPLGPRRRYGKRAIRVILTSRPAAAPPADVPAEHPLRGEDSVLRMSLSPYLAQDGEHDPAEGLDRLRGSEPGRTVLGLLAVAGAGLGASDLAELTDAGPVEIEGLLERAWGHGLVPDGTGSGGYLFADEELRHAVWEESGPGLRAGYSRRLHAWAESWHTGERSGPLPRYLLSHYPHQLCEGERLERVVLDPHRQLRMVAAGRLDEALAQLDLLPQAEGGDLGVAARAALSRSVLTGRARPVPMEFPALFAHAGDANRARELALSAPGVAAKALRLANVALALTGTETAEAAREAAAWAARATAAVGSVAESDPLLEELARVGHTFLAEGQAEAGRAILRAVVPCEAVGWTGRVKAARALGPERADWLAGVARYASSLAEGGFAEQAEALEIWEQLGRHDTAFRDLVEAFCAELSPASDLMHVDLVALGVTALSWHRFGMGSTLIGEAEQALRRAFTDRGVLSPADRAHLDLELSTTLVRVVQAFYNVGRPAGAQKLLDAVPVELCRDVLDEDVTAQARTVTSRSTGRQAEEEAEAERTKEKSGDDEFADIQAALKAHPVHGRQLLTEAFARWEGHASSVGAHGWGLPLAGALASIGHAEDAVRLAVRSPDPADRAGSLAVVSMGCAAGGHLTEALRYAQEAAESATDVPDPAVRGLVAQAFAHTGATEPAETWSGREDLSGMRREQVLRSRAAVAVGLAPYDPEAAARIVGEQLVGVDRMAQMWGRDRHLTRIAGLLLALPDPRRPGPALSAALRALCARPEEDIRGRDPHAVLVHGLLEAARSAHGTDLDVPELGGKLAQWERYMAATPLPHGVFPFAELAVLYAFRGDVPAARETAERAGTPGRRAAALAAVATYLAGVPVTVPAADGWAAQDTSVLGFLSLAYALGADATRDEREARRLVREVLAGEHWRYALPLLPRLAPEALSPLAESALVHTLGTIDTAGEGARDGR
;
A
#
# COMPACT_ATOMS: atom_id res chain seq x y z
N MET A 1 26.41 -13.16 -53.60
CA MET A 1 25.52 -13.78 -52.59
C MET A 1 26.16 -15.08 -52.19
N GLY A 2 26.73 -15.11 -50.98
CA GLY A 2 27.43 -16.27 -50.43
C GLY A 2 26.47 -17.42 -50.14
N ASP A 3 27.04 -18.63 -50.13
CA ASP A 3 26.40 -19.86 -49.66
C ASP A 3 25.86 -19.64 -48.24
N VAL A 4 24.55 -19.46 -48.14
CA VAL A 4 23.81 -19.67 -46.91
C VAL A 4 23.58 -21.17 -46.82
N GLU A 5 24.29 -21.83 -45.91
CA GLU A 5 24.01 -23.21 -45.50
C GLU A 5 22.52 -23.32 -45.13
N GLN A 6 21.72 -23.91 -46.01
CA GLN A 6 20.35 -24.28 -45.69
C GLN A 6 20.40 -25.53 -44.80
N PRO A 7 19.95 -25.47 -43.54
CA PRO A 7 19.99 -26.62 -42.64
C PRO A 7 19.26 -27.82 -43.24
N GLY A 8 19.89 -29.00 -43.15
CA GLY A 8 19.35 -30.28 -43.59
C GLY A 8 19.61 -30.65 -45.05
N ARG A 9 20.61 -30.08 -45.75
CA ARG A 9 21.04 -30.48 -47.12
C ARG A 9 22.29 -31.37 -47.16
N GLU A 10 22.80 -31.74 -45.99
CA GLU A 10 24.13 -32.31 -45.82
C GLU A 10 24.31 -33.65 -46.53
N ALA A 11 23.36 -34.58 -46.40
CA ALA A 11 23.47 -35.90 -47.02
C ALA A 11 23.33 -35.83 -48.55
N CYS A 12 22.49 -34.93 -49.06
CA CYS A 12 22.33 -34.69 -50.50
C CYS A 12 23.59 -34.03 -51.11
N VAL A 13 24.22 -33.09 -50.40
CA VAL A 13 25.46 -32.44 -50.83
C VAL A 13 26.63 -33.42 -50.78
N GLU A 14 26.68 -34.25 -49.75
CA GLU A 14 27.71 -35.26 -49.53
C GLU A 14 27.67 -36.36 -50.60
N PHE A 15 26.48 -36.91 -50.88
CA PHE A 15 26.32 -37.86 -51.99
C PHE A 15 26.74 -37.24 -53.33
N GLY A 16 26.39 -35.97 -53.57
CA GLY A 16 26.84 -35.24 -54.74
C GLY A 16 28.36 -35.02 -54.78
N ARG A 17 29.00 -34.77 -53.63
CA ARG A 17 30.46 -34.63 -53.50
C ARG A 17 31.16 -35.93 -53.86
N MET A 18 30.73 -37.05 -53.29
CA MET A 18 31.26 -38.38 -53.63
C MET A 18 31.13 -38.65 -55.14
N LEU A 19 29.99 -38.29 -55.75
CA LEU A 19 29.76 -38.48 -57.18
C LEU A 19 30.71 -37.63 -58.03
N ARG A 20 31.00 -36.39 -57.63
CA ARG A 20 31.99 -35.52 -58.31
C ARG A 20 33.40 -36.06 -58.23
N GLU A 21 33.82 -36.50 -57.05
CA GLU A 21 35.17 -37.04 -56.83
C GLU A 21 35.41 -38.32 -57.60
N LEU A 22 34.41 -39.18 -57.68
CA LEU A 22 34.47 -40.37 -58.51
C LEU A 22 34.48 -40.01 -60.01
N TRP A 23 33.70 -39.01 -60.43
CA TRP A 23 33.68 -38.53 -61.81
C TRP A 23 35.03 -37.95 -62.25
N ALA A 24 35.65 -37.12 -61.39
CA ALA A 24 36.95 -36.50 -61.65
C ALA A 24 38.07 -37.55 -61.78
N ARG A 25 38.02 -38.60 -60.94
CA ARG A 25 38.94 -39.75 -61.03
C ARG A 25 38.74 -40.54 -62.33
N ALA A 26 37.50 -40.80 -62.73
CA ALA A 26 37.20 -41.44 -64.01
C ALA A 26 37.65 -40.61 -65.23
N GLU A 27 37.59 -39.28 -65.12
CA GLU A 27 38.09 -38.34 -66.15
C GLU A 27 39.61 -38.36 -66.30
N ALA A 28 40.34 -38.46 -65.20
CA ALA A 28 41.79 -38.51 -65.20
C ALA A 28 42.37 -39.78 -65.86
N VAL A 29 41.63 -40.90 -65.83
CA VAL A 29 42.11 -42.21 -66.30
C VAL A 29 41.69 -42.51 -67.75
N SER A 30 40.45 -42.20 -68.15
CA SER A 30 39.91 -42.69 -69.43
C SER A 30 40.07 -41.74 -70.62
N GLY A 31 40.50 -40.49 -70.42
CA GLY A 31 40.74 -39.52 -71.51
C GLY A 31 39.49 -39.01 -72.27
N GLU A 32 38.30 -39.59 -72.03
CA GLU A 32 37.04 -39.14 -72.62
C GLU A 32 36.46 -37.92 -71.89
N THR A 33 36.06 -36.86 -72.61
CA THR A 33 35.72 -35.54 -72.04
C THR A 33 34.22 -35.20 -72.06
N GLY A 34 33.34 -36.20 -72.12
CA GLY A 34 31.89 -35.97 -72.21
C GLY A 34 31.09 -36.47 -71.02
N PHE A 35 30.55 -35.56 -70.18
CA PHE A 35 29.59 -35.91 -69.11
C PHE A 35 28.40 -36.75 -69.62
N THR A 36 27.89 -36.42 -70.81
CA THR A 36 26.83 -37.16 -71.51
C THR A 36 27.25 -38.54 -71.98
N ALA A 37 28.48 -38.69 -72.48
CA ALA A 37 29.00 -39.96 -72.96
C ALA A 37 29.16 -40.98 -71.81
N ARG A 38 29.67 -40.54 -70.65
CA ARG A 38 29.76 -41.39 -69.46
C ARG A 38 28.40 -41.80 -68.89
N VAL A 39 27.42 -40.89 -68.87
CA VAL A 39 26.05 -41.25 -68.47
C VAL A 39 25.46 -42.30 -69.41
N ALA A 40 25.69 -42.18 -70.72
CA ALA A 40 25.23 -43.17 -71.69
C ALA A 40 25.92 -44.53 -71.51
N ALA A 41 27.23 -44.54 -71.21
CA ALA A 41 28.00 -45.76 -70.95
C ALA A 41 27.53 -46.53 -69.69
N ALA A 42 26.94 -45.83 -68.72
CA ALA A 42 26.40 -46.43 -67.49
C ALA A 42 25.07 -47.19 -67.68
N GLY A 43 24.38 -47.02 -68.82
CA GLY A 43 23.13 -47.74 -69.10
C GLY A 43 21.99 -47.46 -68.11
N THR A 44 21.87 -46.23 -67.63
CA THR A 44 20.81 -45.81 -66.70
C THR A 44 19.58 -45.29 -67.45
N ASP A 45 18.39 -45.57 -66.93
CA ASP A 45 17.12 -45.06 -67.51
C ASP A 45 16.81 -43.60 -67.10
N VAL A 46 17.72 -42.97 -66.34
CA VAL A 46 17.58 -41.62 -65.79
C VAL A 46 18.19 -40.59 -66.73
N GLY A 47 17.42 -39.53 -67.04
CA GLY A 47 17.88 -38.44 -67.91
C GLY A 47 19.14 -37.72 -67.38
N VAL A 48 20.03 -37.35 -68.30
CA VAL A 48 21.33 -36.70 -68.04
C VAL A 48 21.23 -35.47 -67.12
N GLN A 49 20.16 -34.67 -67.26
CA GLN A 49 19.97 -33.47 -66.45
C GLN A 49 19.69 -33.79 -64.97
N THR A 50 18.99 -34.91 -64.70
CA THR A 50 18.73 -35.40 -63.34
C THR A 50 20.03 -35.87 -62.69
N ILE A 51 20.88 -36.59 -63.44
CA ILE A 51 22.20 -37.02 -62.98
C ILE A 51 23.12 -35.82 -62.74
N ARG A 52 23.06 -34.76 -63.57
CA ARG A 52 23.77 -33.49 -63.30
C ARG A 52 23.33 -32.84 -61.99
N ASN A 53 22.05 -32.92 -61.65
CA ASN A 53 21.55 -32.36 -60.40
C ASN A 53 22.02 -33.17 -59.19
N TRP A 54 22.12 -34.51 -59.31
CA TRP A 54 22.75 -35.38 -58.31
C TRP A 54 24.24 -35.08 -58.15
N HIS A 55 24.96 -35.00 -59.27
CA HIS A 55 26.38 -34.64 -59.32
C HIS A 55 26.66 -33.27 -58.69
N ARG A 56 25.74 -32.30 -58.80
CA ARG A 56 25.89 -30.98 -58.17
C ARG A 56 25.38 -30.93 -56.72
N GLY A 57 24.89 -32.02 -56.16
CA GLY A 57 24.26 -32.04 -54.83
C GLY A 57 22.98 -31.21 -54.74
N ARG A 58 22.33 -30.87 -55.87
CA ARG A 58 21.11 -30.04 -55.91
C ARG A 58 19.85 -30.82 -55.61
N THR A 59 19.84 -32.11 -55.96
CA THR A 59 18.74 -33.04 -55.70
C THR A 59 19.33 -34.41 -55.33
N ALA A 60 18.64 -35.21 -54.53
CA ALA A 60 19.02 -36.59 -54.29
C ALA A 60 18.34 -37.54 -55.30
N PRO A 61 18.89 -38.73 -55.54
CA PRO A 61 18.17 -39.80 -56.22
C PRO A 61 16.93 -40.21 -55.43
N LEU A 62 15.89 -40.68 -56.12
CA LEU A 62 14.72 -41.29 -55.47
C LEU A 62 14.98 -42.78 -55.23
N ARG A 63 14.24 -43.40 -54.30
CA ARG A 63 14.29 -44.86 -54.07
C ARG A 63 13.99 -45.67 -55.35
N THR A 64 13.20 -45.12 -56.26
CA THR A 64 12.91 -45.72 -57.57
C THR A 64 14.14 -45.77 -58.49
N ASN A 65 15.16 -44.95 -58.22
CA ASN A 65 16.35 -44.78 -59.06
C ASN A 65 17.59 -45.43 -58.43
N THR A 66 17.43 -46.19 -57.34
CA THR A 66 18.53 -46.82 -56.61
C THR A 66 19.37 -47.73 -57.51
N GLU A 67 18.72 -48.50 -58.38
CA GLU A 67 19.41 -49.42 -59.28
C GLU A 67 20.17 -48.69 -60.40
N ASP A 68 19.63 -47.56 -60.89
CA ASP A 68 20.32 -46.71 -61.87
C ASP A 68 21.53 -46.01 -61.26
N VAL A 69 21.43 -45.54 -60.01
CA VAL A 69 22.56 -44.98 -59.27
C VAL A 69 23.64 -46.03 -59.07
N ARG A 70 23.25 -47.27 -58.73
CA ARG A 70 24.17 -48.39 -58.58
C ARG A 70 24.94 -48.65 -59.86
N ARG A 71 24.24 -48.75 -61.00
CA ARG A 71 24.84 -48.91 -62.33
C ARG A 71 25.78 -47.75 -62.68
N LEU A 72 25.38 -46.51 -62.40
CA LEU A 72 26.19 -45.31 -62.63
C LEU A 72 27.49 -45.32 -61.83
N VAL A 73 27.42 -45.56 -60.53
CA VAL A 73 28.60 -45.58 -59.66
C VAL A 73 29.54 -46.73 -60.04
N VAL A 74 29.01 -47.93 -60.31
CA VAL A 74 29.83 -49.07 -60.76
C VAL A 74 30.52 -48.78 -62.09
N SER A 75 29.82 -48.19 -63.06
CA SER A 75 30.39 -47.80 -64.35
C SER A 75 31.50 -46.74 -64.19
N LEU A 76 31.30 -45.74 -63.34
CA LEU A 76 32.30 -44.71 -63.07
C LEU A 76 33.54 -45.26 -62.33
N ARG A 77 33.37 -46.21 -61.40
CA ARG A 77 34.49 -46.89 -60.73
C ARG A 77 35.32 -47.71 -61.70
N GLN A 78 34.66 -48.46 -62.59
CA GLN A 78 35.34 -49.20 -63.65
C GLN A 78 36.12 -48.26 -64.57
N ALA A 79 35.54 -47.12 -64.95
CA ALA A 79 36.22 -46.10 -65.75
C ALA A 79 37.38 -45.41 -65.02
N ALA A 80 37.35 -45.38 -63.68
CA ALA A 80 38.45 -44.90 -62.83
C ALA A 80 39.53 -45.97 -62.54
N GLY A 81 39.39 -47.19 -63.08
CA GLY A 81 40.33 -48.30 -62.82
C GLY A 81 40.15 -48.97 -61.46
N GLU A 82 39.03 -48.74 -60.76
CA GLU A 82 38.71 -49.36 -59.48
C GLU A 82 37.92 -50.68 -59.69
N SER A 83 38.40 -51.78 -59.14
CA SER A 83 37.81 -53.13 -59.30
C SER A 83 36.63 -53.44 -58.38
N GLY A 84 36.03 -52.43 -57.72
CA GLY A 84 35.03 -52.60 -56.66
C GLY A 84 33.59 -52.37 -57.10
N GLY A 85 32.65 -53.19 -56.59
CA GLY A 85 31.21 -52.98 -56.75
C GLY A 85 30.69 -51.75 -55.97
N PHE A 86 29.36 -51.60 -55.91
CA PHE A 86 28.73 -50.57 -55.08
C PHE A 86 28.85 -50.95 -53.59
N ASP A 87 29.74 -50.27 -52.87
CA ASP A 87 30.10 -50.60 -51.48
C ASP A 87 29.14 -50.00 -50.43
N GLU A 88 29.37 -50.36 -49.17
CA GLU A 88 28.55 -49.89 -48.03
C GLU A 88 28.60 -48.38 -47.80
N GLU A 89 29.69 -47.72 -48.18
CA GLU A 89 29.85 -46.28 -48.02
C GLU A 89 28.92 -45.54 -49.00
N TRP A 90 28.91 -45.97 -50.26
CA TRP A 90 27.97 -45.49 -51.27
C TRP A 90 26.51 -45.82 -50.94
N ALA A 91 26.24 -47.00 -50.37
CA ALA A 91 24.90 -47.37 -49.93
C ALA A 91 24.38 -46.48 -48.79
N ARG A 92 25.21 -46.21 -47.78
CA ARG A 92 24.86 -45.32 -46.66
C ARG A 92 24.65 -43.88 -47.12
N ALA A 93 25.53 -43.36 -48.00
CA ALA A 93 25.40 -42.01 -48.54
C ALA A 93 24.13 -41.85 -49.40
N LEU A 94 23.79 -42.85 -50.22
CA LEU A 94 22.58 -42.84 -51.03
C LEU A 94 21.31 -42.91 -50.17
N GLU A 95 21.30 -43.79 -49.15
CA GLU A 95 20.15 -43.94 -48.25
C GLU A 95 19.90 -42.67 -47.44
N ALA A 96 20.95 -42.05 -46.89
CA ALA A 96 20.85 -40.79 -46.17
C ALA A 96 20.32 -39.65 -47.07
N ALA A 97 20.82 -39.54 -48.30
CA ALA A 97 20.35 -38.54 -49.27
C ALA A 97 18.88 -38.79 -49.69
N GLN A 98 18.46 -40.05 -49.83
CA GLN A 98 17.08 -40.44 -50.14
C GLN A 98 16.12 -40.11 -49.01
N GLN A 99 16.47 -40.44 -47.76
CA GLN A 99 15.66 -40.12 -46.57
C GLN A 99 15.49 -38.60 -46.40
N GLU A 100 16.56 -37.83 -46.61
CA GLU A 100 16.53 -36.36 -46.56
C GLU A 100 15.59 -35.76 -47.63
N ALA A 101 15.62 -36.29 -48.85
CA ALA A 101 14.76 -35.83 -49.94
C ALA A 101 13.28 -36.22 -49.75
N GLU A 102 13.01 -37.39 -49.19
CA GLU A 102 11.66 -37.85 -48.83
C GLU A 102 11.06 -36.97 -47.71
N GLY A 103 11.84 -36.68 -46.66
CA GLY A 103 11.46 -35.77 -45.59
C GLY A 103 11.09 -34.37 -46.10
N ARG A 104 11.84 -33.83 -47.07
CA ARG A 104 11.54 -32.54 -47.69
C ARG A 104 10.32 -32.52 -48.58
N ARG A 105 10.07 -33.58 -49.35
CA ARG A 105 8.85 -33.69 -50.16
C ARG A 105 7.60 -33.74 -49.29
N GLY A 106 7.65 -34.48 -48.18
CA GLY A 106 6.60 -34.49 -47.16
C GLY A 106 6.34 -33.09 -46.58
N ALA A 107 7.41 -32.38 -46.20
CA ALA A 107 7.31 -31.01 -45.66
C ALA A 107 6.82 -29.96 -46.67
N SER A 108 7.12 -30.12 -47.97
CA SER A 108 6.68 -29.21 -49.03
C SER A 108 5.20 -29.42 -49.40
N ALA A 109 4.74 -30.67 -49.45
CA ALA A 109 3.33 -31.00 -49.66
C ALA A 109 2.47 -30.46 -48.51
N GLN A 110 2.90 -30.66 -47.26
CA GLN A 110 2.23 -30.14 -46.07
C GLN A 110 2.15 -28.61 -46.07
N ARG A 111 3.24 -27.91 -46.44
CA ARG A 111 3.24 -26.44 -46.56
C ARG A 111 2.24 -25.92 -47.60
N ARG A 112 2.16 -26.57 -48.76
CA ARG A 112 1.17 -26.23 -49.81
C ARG A 112 -0.26 -26.43 -49.34
N GLU A 113 -0.53 -27.51 -48.61
CA GLU A 113 -1.86 -27.78 -48.07
C GLU A 113 -2.26 -26.77 -46.98
N THR A 114 -1.33 -26.41 -46.08
CA THR A 114 -1.55 -25.36 -45.07
C THR A 114 -1.79 -23.99 -45.72
N ALA A 115 -1.05 -23.63 -46.76
CA ALA A 115 -1.27 -22.37 -47.47
C ALA A 115 -2.66 -22.30 -48.13
N LEU A 116 -3.09 -23.37 -48.80
CA LEU A 116 -4.44 -23.47 -49.38
C LEU A 116 -5.53 -23.40 -48.31
N PHE A 117 -5.31 -23.97 -47.13
CA PHE A 117 -6.22 -23.87 -45.99
C PHE A 117 -6.31 -22.44 -45.44
N MET A 118 -5.18 -21.79 -45.17
CA MET A 118 -5.14 -20.41 -44.68
C MET A 118 -5.76 -19.43 -45.67
N ARG A 119 -5.61 -19.68 -46.98
CA ARG A 119 -6.29 -18.90 -48.03
C ARG A 119 -7.81 -19.03 -47.99
N ARG A 120 -8.36 -20.20 -47.66
CA ARG A 120 -9.83 -20.39 -47.48
C ARG A 120 -10.36 -19.62 -46.27
N LEU A 121 -9.54 -19.45 -45.23
CA LEU A 121 -9.86 -18.67 -44.04
C LEU A 121 -9.64 -17.16 -44.23
N ARG A 122 -9.09 -16.73 -45.38
CA ARG A 122 -8.63 -15.34 -45.64
C ARG A 122 -7.46 -14.88 -44.76
N ALA A 123 -6.58 -15.81 -44.39
CA ALA A 123 -5.50 -15.62 -43.42
C ALA A 123 -4.08 -15.90 -43.99
N GLU A 124 -3.91 -15.89 -45.31
CA GLU A 124 -2.62 -16.23 -45.97
C GLU A 124 -1.46 -15.32 -45.52
N LYS A 125 -1.75 -14.05 -45.21
CA LYS A 125 -0.78 -13.06 -44.68
C LYS A 125 -0.17 -13.41 -43.31
N TYR A 126 -0.68 -14.44 -42.62
CA TYR A 126 -0.22 -14.87 -41.29
C TYR A 126 0.51 -16.22 -41.30
N LEU A 127 0.90 -16.75 -42.47
CA LEU A 127 1.58 -18.05 -42.59
C LEU A 127 2.98 -18.10 -41.93
N GLU A 128 3.69 -16.96 -41.89
CA GLU A 128 5.12 -16.91 -41.53
C GLU A 128 5.47 -15.87 -40.46
N LYS A 129 4.48 -15.25 -39.79
CA LYS A 129 4.75 -14.26 -38.73
C LYS A 129 5.18 -14.95 -37.42
N PRO A 130 6.29 -14.52 -36.78
CA PRO A 130 6.69 -15.03 -35.46
C PRO A 130 5.62 -14.69 -34.41
N LEU A 131 5.49 -15.54 -33.38
CA LEU A 131 4.53 -15.38 -32.29
C LEU A 131 5.24 -15.43 -30.94
N ASP A 132 6.21 -14.56 -30.76
CA ASP A 132 7.05 -14.53 -29.57
C ASP A 132 6.33 -13.84 -28.40
N GLY A 133 6.56 -14.34 -27.18
CA GLY A 133 5.97 -13.78 -25.96
C GLY A 133 4.49 -14.13 -25.70
N ARG A 134 3.86 -15.01 -26.50
CA ARG A 134 2.42 -15.39 -26.37
C ARG A 134 2.18 -16.83 -25.93
N ALA A 135 3.12 -17.40 -25.18
CA ALA A 135 3.04 -18.78 -24.71
C ALA A 135 1.86 -19.01 -23.75
N THR A 136 1.48 -17.99 -22.96
CA THR A 136 0.40 -18.09 -21.99
C THR A 136 -0.97 -18.15 -22.69
N GLU A 137 -1.21 -17.27 -23.66
CA GLU A 137 -2.45 -17.24 -24.43
C GLU A 137 -2.62 -18.51 -25.27
N LEU A 138 -1.53 -19.03 -25.85
CA LEU A 138 -1.55 -20.32 -26.54
C LEU A 138 -1.92 -21.47 -25.59
N ARG A 139 -1.36 -21.51 -24.37
CA ARG A 139 -1.75 -22.50 -23.34
C ARG A 139 -3.23 -22.38 -22.97
N THR A 140 -3.75 -21.16 -22.83
CA THR A 140 -5.17 -20.93 -22.54
C THR A 140 -6.07 -21.43 -23.67
N VAL A 141 -5.69 -21.18 -24.93
CA VAL A 141 -6.40 -21.70 -26.10
C VAL A 141 -6.34 -23.23 -26.14
N ASP A 142 -5.19 -23.84 -25.87
CA ASP A 142 -5.04 -25.30 -25.83
C ASP A 142 -5.85 -25.95 -24.70
N ALA A 143 -5.88 -25.31 -23.53
CA ALA A 143 -6.72 -25.72 -22.40
C ALA A 143 -8.21 -25.63 -22.76
N PHE A 144 -8.64 -24.53 -23.39
CA PHE A 144 -10.01 -24.35 -23.87
C PHE A 144 -10.44 -25.40 -24.92
N LEU A 145 -9.56 -25.73 -25.86
CA LEU A 145 -9.81 -26.77 -26.86
C LEU A 145 -9.89 -28.16 -26.25
N SER A 146 -9.13 -28.40 -25.18
CA SER A 146 -9.04 -29.67 -24.46
C SER A 146 -10.08 -29.82 -23.33
N SER A 147 -10.82 -28.75 -22.99
CA SER A 147 -11.71 -28.72 -21.84
C SER A 147 -12.92 -29.66 -21.95
N ASN A 148 -13.52 -29.97 -20.80
CA ASN A 148 -14.72 -30.79 -20.68
C ASN A 148 -16.00 -29.99 -21.03
N ASP A 149 -17.18 -30.59 -20.88
CA ASP A 149 -18.44 -29.97 -21.32
C ASP A 149 -18.99 -28.88 -20.38
N ALA A 150 -18.38 -28.67 -19.21
CA ALA A 150 -18.75 -27.62 -18.27
C ALA A 150 -18.21 -26.23 -18.68
N SER A 151 -17.23 -26.19 -19.59
CA SER A 151 -16.63 -24.94 -20.07
C SER A 151 -17.49 -24.18 -21.09
N PRO A 152 -17.31 -22.85 -21.19
CA PRO A 152 -18.04 -22.01 -22.16
C PRO A 152 -17.84 -22.47 -23.61
N LEU A 153 -18.82 -22.17 -24.46
CA LEU A 153 -18.78 -22.50 -25.90
C LEU A 153 -17.82 -21.58 -26.68
N TYR A 154 -17.61 -20.37 -26.14
CA TYR A 154 -16.87 -19.29 -26.76
C TYR A 154 -15.59 -18.97 -25.99
N LEU A 155 -14.56 -18.60 -26.73
CA LEU A 155 -13.38 -17.88 -26.24
C LEU A 155 -13.20 -16.62 -27.10
N TRP A 156 -13.45 -15.47 -26.51
CA TRP A 156 -13.45 -14.16 -27.15
C TRP A 156 -12.23 -13.36 -26.70
N CYS A 157 -11.18 -13.42 -27.52
CA CYS A 157 -9.91 -12.73 -27.32
C CYS A 157 -10.02 -11.24 -27.67
N GLN A 158 -10.21 -10.39 -26.67
CA GLN A 158 -10.26 -8.94 -26.85
C GLN A 158 -8.90 -8.32 -26.54
N GLY A 159 -8.40 -7.42 -27.37
CA GLY A 159 -7.14 -6.73 -27.11
C GLY A 159 -7.02 -5.44 -27.89
N PRO A 160 -6.23 -4.46 -27.41
CA PRO A 160 -6.03 -3.21 -28.13
C PRO A 160 -5.40 -3.45 -29.50
N PRO A 161 -5.38 -2.44 -30.40
CA PRO A 161 -4.55 -2.49 -31.59
C PRO A 161 -3.13 -3.00 -31.25
N MET A 162 -2.53 -3.75 -32.18
CA MET A 162 -1.17 -4.29 -32.03
C MET A 162 -0.95 -5.32 -30.90
N ALA A 163 -2.00 -5.79 -30.22
CA ALA A 163 -1.90 -6.94 -29.29
C ALA A 163 -1.51 -8.28 -29.97
N GLY A 164 -1.33 -8.32 -31.30
CA GLY A 164 -0.99 -9.54 -32.03
C GLY A 164 -2.14 -10.53 -32.20
N LYS A 165 -3.40 -10.08 -32.04
CA LYS A 165 -4.62 -10.91 -32.08
C LYS A 165 -4.73 -11.77 -33.34
N SER A 166 -4.58 -11.16 -34.52
CA SER A 166 -4.67 -11.86 -35.80
C SER A 166 -3.52 -12.85 -36.03
N ALA A 167 -2.32 -12.53 -35.54
CA ALA A 167 -1.19 -13.44 -35.58
C ALA A 167 -1.43 -14.66 -34.67
N LEU A 168 -1.97 -14.44 -33.46
CA LEU A 168 -2.36 -15.49 -32.51
C LEU A 168 -3.40 -16.41 -33.15
N LEU A 169 -4.49 -15.85 -33.69
CA LEU A 169 -5.56 -16.64 -34.29
C LEU A 169 -5.11 -17.40 -35.55
N GLY A 170 -4.23 -16.78 -36.35
CA GLY A 170 -3.58 -17.44 -37.49
C GLY A 170 -2.74 -18.65 -37.05
N ARG A 171 -1.97 -18.51 -35.97
CA ARG A 171 -1.17 -19.60 -35.37
C ARG A 171 -2.06 -20.71 -34.81
N VAL A 172 -3.14 -20.35 -34.12
CA VAL A 172 -4.14 -21.30 -33.59
C VAL A 172 -4.78 -22.09 -34.74
N ALA A 173 -5.23 -21.43 -35.80
CA ALA A 173 -5.85 -22.11 -36.94
C ALA A 173 -4.91 -23.16 -37.58
N GLN A 174 -3.62 -22.84 -37.71
CA GLN A 174 -2.60 -23.78 -38.18
C GLN A 174 -2.40 -24.96 -37.22
N HIS A 175 -2.29 -24.69 -35.92
CA HIS A 175 -2.10 -25.71 -34.90
C HIS A 175 -3.28 -26.70 -34.83
N VAL A 176 -4.50 -26.17 -34.83
CA VAL A 176 -5.73 -26.96 -34.76
C VAL A 176 -5.88 -27.81 -36.03
N ARG A 177 -5.53 -27.29 -37.22
CA ARG A 177 -5.56 -28.05 -38.49
C ARG A 177 -4.56 -29.20 -38.53
N ALA A 178 -3.36 -29.01 -37.95
CA ALA A 178 -2.33 -30.05 -37.88
C ALA A 178 -2.75 -31.21 -36.95
N THR A 179 -3.62 -30.93 -35.98
CA THR A 179 -4.06 -31.90 -34.97
C THR A 179 -5.25 -32.73 -35.46
N LYS A 180 -5.10 -34.05 -35.56
CA LYS A 180 -6.16 -34.99 -36.05
C LYS A 180 -7.43 -35.07 -35.17
N LYS A 181 -7.48 -34.34 -34.05
CA LYS A 181 -8.60 -34.29 -33.09
C LYS A 181 -9.66 -33.23 -33.45
N PHE A 182 -9.38 -32.35 -34.41
CA PHE A 182 -10.25 -31.22 -34.73
C PHE A 182 -10.55 -31.14 -36.22
N ASP A 183 -11.74 -30.64 -36.55
CA ASP A 183 -12.07 -30.11 -37.87
C ASP A 183 -12.23 -28.59 -37.72
N VAL A 184 -11.69 -27.79 -38.65
CA VAL A 184 -11.61 -26.32 -38.49
C VAL A 184 -12.30 -25.62 -39.63
N VAL A 185 -13.08 -24.60 -39.29
CA VAL A 185 -13.61 -23.58 -40.21
C VAL A 185 -13.35 -22.20 -39.63
N GLY A 186 -13.32 -21.17 -40.46
CA GLY A 186 -13.12 -19.83 -39.94
C GLY A 186 -13.08 -18.73 -40.99
N TYR A 187 -12.99 -17.51 -40.50
CA TYR A 187 -13.12 -16.31 -41.31
C TYR A 187 -12.35 -15.15 -40.68
N PHE A 188 -11.49 -14.49 -41.45
CA PHE A 188 -10.77 -13.29 -41.03
C PHE A 188 -11.48 -12.08 -41.65
N VAL A 189 -12.13 -11.29 -40.80
CA VAL A 189 -12.83 -10.06 -41.19
C VAL A 189 -11.78 -9.02 -41.59
N SER A 190 -12.02 -8.29 -42.67
CA SER A 190 -11.15 -7.19 -43.07
C SER A 190 -11.92 -6.11 -43.81
N GLU A 191 -11.96 -4.89 -43.26
CA GLU A 191 -12.56 -3.74 -43.96
C GLU A 191 -11.76 -3.37 -45.22
N ALA A 192 -10.43 -3.34 -45.13
CA ALA A 192 -9.55 -2.94 -46.23
C ALA A 192 -9.71 -3.80 -47.49
N ASP A 193 -10.05 -5.08 -47.31
CA ASP A 193 -10.27 -6.03 -48.39
C ASP A 193 -11.76 -6.20 -48.78
N GLY A 194 -12.67 -5.47 -48.12
CA GLY A 194 -14.14 -5.52 -48.34
C GLY A 194 -14.80 -6.81 -47.84
N TRP A 195 -14.30 -7.37 -46.73
CA TRP A 195 -14.67 -8.68 -46.17
C TRP A 195 -15.46 -8.58 -44.85
N ASP A 196 -16.13 -7.46 -44.68
CA ASP A 196 -16.80 -6.96 -43.47
C ASP A 196 -18.32 -7.11 -43.50
N LEU A 197 -18.88 -7.71 -44.56
CA LEU A 197 -20.31 -7.89 -44.77
C LEU A 197 -20.83 -9.27 -44.34
N ASP A 198 -22.06 -9.31 -43.85
CA ASP A 198 -22.77 -10.52 -43.40
C ASP A 198 -23.01 -11.53 -44.53
N THR A 199 -23.27 -11.05 -45.75
CA THR A 199 -23.46 -11.87 -46.95
C THR A 199 -22.21 -12.65 -47.33
N ASP A 200 -21.04 -12.02 -47.23
CA ASP A 200 -19.75 -12.63 -47.53
C ASP A 200 -19.35 -13.65 -46.47
N PHE A 201 -19.50 -13.28 -45.19
CA PHE A 201 -19.29 -14.19 -44.07
C PHE A 201 -20.13 -15.46 -44.25
N THR A 202 -21.42 -15.30 -44.51
CA THR A 202 -22.36 -16.42 -44.64
C THR A 202 -22.03 -17.34 -45.82
N SER A 203 -21.68 -16.77 -46.98
CA SER A 203 -21.28 -17.52 -48.17
C SER A 203 -20.01 -18.36 -47.91
N VAL A 204 -18.97 -17.74 -47.35
CA VAL A 204 -17.70 -18.41 -47.07
C VAL A 204 -17.85 -19.49 -46.01
N MET A 205 -18.55 -19.19 -44.91
CA MET A 205 -18.77 -20.17 -43.83
C MET A 205 -19.64 -21.34 -44.29
N ALA A 206 -20.72 -21.08 -45.04
CA ALA A 206 -21.55 -22.14 -45.60
C ALA A 206 -20.77 -23.05 -46.55
N GLY A 207 -19.92 -22.48 -47.42
CA GLY A 207 -19.05 -23.23 -48.31
C GLY A 207 -18.06 -24.14 -47.57
N GLN A 208 -17.41 -23.62 -46.51
CA GLN A 208 -16.49 -24.40 -45.68
C GLN A 208 -17.20 -25.54 -44.93
N LEU A 209 -18.37 -25.27 -44.34
CA LEU A 209 -19.16 -26.27 -43.63
C LEU A 209 -19.70 -27.34 -44.58
N ALA A 210 -20.19 -26.96 -45.76
CA ALA A 210 -20.64 -27.89 -46.79
C ALA A 210 -19.50 -28.80 -47.26
N HIS A 211 -18.29 -28.26 -47.44
CA HIS A 211 -17.10 -29.04 -47.78
C HIS A 211 -16.77 -30.12 -46.73
N LEU A 212 -16.92 -29.82 -45.43
CA LEU A 212 -16.72 -30.81 -44.36
C LEU A 212 -17.78 -31.94 -44.39
N LEU A 213 -18.97 -31.65 -44.89
CA LEU A 213 -20.08 -32.61 -45.00
C LEU A 213 -19.95 -33.52 -46.25
N SER A 214 -19.39 -33.03 -47.36
CA SER A 214 -19.25 -33.76 -48.63
C SER A 214 -18.11 -34.79 -48.64
N VAL A 215 -18.37 -36.05 -48.25
CA VAL A 215 -17.50 -37.19 -48.60
C VAL A 215 -18.35 -38.43 -48.89
N ASN A 216 -18.65 -38.64 -50.17
CA ASN A 216 -19.00 -39.91 -50.84
C ASN A 216 -18.98 -39.80 -52.39
N GLY A 217 -18.23 -38.85 -52.97
CA GLY A 217 -18.16 -38.68 -54.44
C GLY A 217 -19.26 -37.81 -55.06
N GLU A 218 -20.21 -37.31 -54.27
CA GLU A 218 -21.14 -36.26 -54.74
C GLU A 218 -20.48 -34.88 -54.61
N LYS A 219 -20.44 -34.12 -55.72
CA LYS A 219 -19.99 -32.73 -55.75
C LYS A 219 -20.74 -31.94 -54.68
N ALA A 220 -20.02 -31.17 -53.85
CA ALA A 220 -20.63 -30.20 -52.95
C ALA A 220 -21.61 -29.33 -53.76
N PRO A 221 -22.87 -29.16 -53.33
CA PRO A 221 -23.80 -28.31 -54.05
C PRO A 221 -23.20 -26.90 -54.09
N ALA A 222 -23.12 -26.32 -55.29
CA ALA A 222 -22.70 -24.95 -55.46
C ALA A 222 -23.71 -24.07 -54.71
N THR A 223 -23.30 -23.53 -53.56
CA THR A 223 -24.11 -22.59 -52.79
C THR A 223 -23.99 -21.23 -53.47
N THR A 224 -24.69 -21.07 -54.60
CA THR A 224 -24.67 -19.84 -55.41
C THR A 224 -25.68 -18.80 -54.92
N GLY A 225 -26.10 -18.86 -53.64
CA GLY A 225 -27.05 -17.92 -53.06
C GLY A 225 -26.82 -17.71 -51.56
N THR A 226 -27.27 -16.56 -51.06
CA THR A 226 -27.24 -16.16 -49.65
C THR A 226 -27.97 -17.19 -48.78
N VAL A 227 -27.23 -17.87 -47.90
CA VAL A 227 -27.81 -18.84 -46.97
C VAL A 227 -28.53 -18.07 -45.85
N PRO A 228 -29.80 -18.36 -45.54
CA PRO A 228 -30.47 -17.71 -44.42
C PRO A 228 -29.78 -18.04 -43.08
N PRO A 229 -29.84 -17.18 -42.05
CA PRO A 229 -29.22 -17.43 -40.74
C PRO A 229 -29.58 -18.80 -40.14
N ALA A 230 -30.86 -19.19 -40.21
CA ALA A 230 -31.32 -20.51 -39.75
C ALA A 230 -30.68 -21.69 -40.52
N GLY A 231 -30.40 -21.49 -41.81
CA GLY A 231 -29.68 -22.45 -42.65
C GLY A 231 -28.22 -22.60 -42.24
N LEU A 232 -27.56 -21.50 -41.88
CA LEU A 232 -26.18 -21.51 -41.39
C LEU A 232 -26.06 -22.21 -40.02
N GLN A 233 -26.98 -21.93 -39.08
CA GLN A 233 -27.05 -22.64 -37.79
C GLN A 233 -27.26 -24.16 -37.98
N LYS A 234 -28.07 -24.57 -38.98
CA LYS A 234 -28.24 -25.99 -39.33
C LYS A 234 -26.94 -26.61 -39.84
N LEU A 235 -26.15 -25.89 -40.64
CA LEU A 235 -24.85 -26.37 -41.13
C LEU A 235 -23.85 -26.54 -39.99
N TYR A 236 -23.77 -25.62 -39.02
CA TYR A 236 -22.93 -25.78 -37.83
C TYR A 236 -23.29 -27.04 -37.04
N ARG A 237 -24.60 -27.26 -36.78
CA ARG A 237 -25.09 -28.48 -36.10
C ARG A 237 -24.68 -29.75 -36.83
N LEU A 238 -24.90 -29.82 -38.14
CA LEU A 238 -24.58 -31.00 -38.94
C LEU A 238 -23.07 -31.27 -39.00
N ALA A 239 -22.26 -30.23 -39.16
CA ALA A 239 -20.81 -30.34 -39.18
C ALA A 239 -20.26 -30.80 -37.82
N ALA A 240 -20.74 -30.21 -36.72
CA ALA A 240 -20.35 -30.61 -35.36
C ALA A 240 -20.73 -32.08 -35.06
N GLN A 241 -21.94 -32.50 -35.43
CA GLN A 241 -22.37 -33.90 -35.31
C GLN A 241 -21.48 -34.86 -36.11
N ARG A 242 -21.07 -34.46 -37.32
CA ARG A 242 -20.19 -35.27 -38.16
C ARG A 242 -18.78 -35.38 -37.57
N SER A 243 -18.21 -34.27 -37.11
CA SER A 243 -16.92 -34.27 -36.41
C SER A 243 -16.98 -35.19 -35.19
N ALA A 244 -18.04 -35.09 -34.37
CA ALA A 244 -18.24 -35.94 -33.20
C ALA A 244 -18.33 -37.44 -33.56
N ARG A 245 -19.06 -37.81 -34.62
CA ARG A 245 -19.14 -39.21 -35.11
C ARG A 245 -17.76 -39.76 -35.50
N ARG A 246 -16.85 -38.90 -35.93
CA ARG A 246 -15.45 -39.24 -36.28
C ARG A 246 -14.48 -39.15 -35.09
N GLY A 247 -14.98 -38.87 -33.89
CA GLY A 247 -14.14 -38.69 -32.69
C GLY A 247 -13.34 -37.39 -32.70
N ARG A 248 -13.84 -36.35 -33.41
CA ARG A 248 -13.25 -35.02 -33.51
C ARG A 248 -14.19 -33.94 -32.98
N ARG A 249 -13.68 -32.74 -32.73
CA ARG A 249 -14.50 -31.54 -32.41
C ARG A 249 -14.42 -30.53 -33.55
N LEU A 250 -15.52 -29.82 -33.81
CA LEU A 250 -15.54 -28.70 -34.75
C LEU A 250 -15.03 -27.43 -34.05
N VAL A 251 -14.06 -26.74 -34.64
CA VAL A 251 -13.53 -25.47 -34.15
C VAL A 251 -13.84 -24.38 -35.18
N VAL A 252 -14.50 -23.32 -34.73
CA VAL A 252 -14.83 -22.13 -35.52
C VAL A 252 -13.90 -21.00 -35.10
N VAL A 253 -13.19 -20.39 -36.05
CA VAL A 253 -12.22 -19.32 -35.78
C VAL A 253 -12.65 -18.04 -36.50
N VAL A 254 -12.84 -16.93 -35.78
CA VAL A 254 -13.25 -15.64 -36.39
C VAL A 254 -12.35 -14.50 -35.92
N ASP A 255 -11.53 -13.97 -36.82
CA ASP A 255 -10.64 -12.86 -36.49
C ASP A 255 -11.26 -11.52 -36.86
N GLY A 256 -11.09 -10.50 -36.00
CA GLY A 256 -11.38 -9.12 -36.36
C GLY A 256 -12.85 -8.71 -36.27
N LEU A 257 -13.64 -9.26 -35.33
CA LEU A 257 -15.09 -9.02 -35.24
C LEU A 257 -15.48 -7.53 -35.16
N HIS A 258 -14.59 -6.68 -34.61
CA HIS A 258 -14.74 -5.23 -34.57
C HIS A 258 -14.72 -4.50 -35.93
N GLU A 259 -14.25 -5.17 -36.99
CA GLU A 259 -14.22 -4.61 -38.36
C GLU A 259 -15.54 -4.87 -39.12
N ASP A 260 -16.47 -5.62 -38.52
CA ASP A 260 -17.82 -5.87 -39.03
C ASP A 260 -18.53 -4.54 -39.36
N ALA A 261 -19.09 -4.44 -40.56
CA ALA A 261 -19.83 -3.26 -40.99
C ALA A 261 -21.02 -2.94 -40.07
N ALA A 262 -21.60 -3.95 -39.40
CA ALA A 262 -22.70 -3.76 -38.45
C ALA A 262 -22.28 -3.03 -37.14
N TRP A 263 -20.97 -2.90 -36.88
CA TRP A 263 -20.44 -2.20 -35.69
C TRP A 263 -20.24 -0.69 -35.91
N ARG A 264 -20.36 -0.18 -37.14
CA ARG A 264 -20.05 1.22 -37.45
C ARG A 264 -21.22 2.16 -37.13
N GLY A 265 -20.97 3.17 -36.29
CA GLY A 265 -21.85 4.32 -36.13
C GLY A 265 -21.81 5.22 -37.37
N GLY A 266 -22.95 5.82 -37.73
CA GLY A 266 -23.02 6.84 -38.81
C GLY A 266 -23.26 6.34 -40.24
N VAL A 267 -23.38 5.02 -40.46
CA VAL A 267 -23.78 4.48 -41.78
C VAL A 267 -25.29 4.72 -42.01
N PRO A 268 -25.72 5.25 -43.18
CA PRO A 268 -27.13 5.40 -43.55
C PRO A 268 -27.93 4.10 -43.38
N GLU A 269 -29.16 4.16 -42.88
CA GLU A 269 -29.97 2.97 -42.56
C GLU A 269 -30.17 2.03 -43.76
N ASP A 270 -30.22 2.57 -44.97
CA ASP A 270 -30.36 1.84 -46.24
C ASP A 270 -29.11 1.04 -46.64
N LEU A 271 -27.95 1.38 -46.06
CA LEU A 271 -26.66 0.72 -46.31
C LEU A 271 -26.19 -0.16 -45.15
N ARG A 272 -26.92 -0.23 -44.03
CA ARG A 272 -26.55 -1.09 -42.91
C ARG A 272 -26.81 -2.57 -43.21
N PRO A 273 -25.86 -3.47 -42.88
CA PRO A 273 -26.10 -4.91 -42.94
C PRO A 273 -27.31 -5.31 -42.10
N ARG A 274 -28.04 -6.33 -42.54
CA ARG A 274 -29.26 -6.79 -41.87
C ARG A 274 -28.99 -7.56 -40.58
N ALA A 275 -27.79 -8.08 -40.41
CA ALA A 275 -27.34 -8.82 -39.24
C ALA A 275 -25.85 -8.57 -39.00
N SER A 276 -25.41 -8.52 -37.75
CA SER A 276 -23.99 -8.56 -37.39
C SER A 276 -23.44 -9.96 -37.61
N ILE A 277 -22.14 -10.06 -37.95
CA ILE A 277 -21.42 -11.34 -38.03
C ILE A 277 -21.52 -12.06 -36.68
N ALA A 278 -21.51 -11.30 -35.57
CA ALA A 278 -21.67 -11.83 -34.22
C ALA A 278 -22.99 -12.60 -34.03
N SER A 279 -24.10 -12.11 -34.58
CA SER A 279 -25.42 -12.76 -34.49
C SER A 279 -25.52 -14.06 -35.31
N LEU A 280 -24.61 -14.25 -36.28
CA LEU A 280 -24.58 -15.42 -37.18
C LEU A 280 -23.70 -16.56 -36.67
N LEU A 281 -23.02 -16.37 -35.54
CA LEU A 281 -22.15 -17.39 -34.92
C LEU A 281 -22.96 -18.51 -34.24
N PRO A 282 -22.35 -19.68 -33.95
CA PRO A 282 -23.08 -20.83 -33.41
C PRO A 282 -23.81 -20.54 -32.09
N ASP A 283 -25.12 -20.77 -32.08
CA ASP A 283 -25.94 -20.63 -30.87
C ASP A 283 -25.71 -21.78 -29.85
N ALA A 284 -26.32 -21.70 -28.66
CA ALA A 284 -26.23 -22.74 -27.64
C ALA A 284 -26.75 -24.12 -28.11
N THR A 285 -27.68 -24.15 -29.08
CA THR A 285 -28.27 -25.40 -29.61
C THR A 285 -27.29 -26.15 -30.52
N CYS A 286 -26.28 -25.47 -31.07
CA CYS A 286 -25.25 -26.07 -31.92
C CYS A 286 -24.31 -27.03 -31.17
N GLY A 287 -24.24 -26.91 -29.84
CA GLY A 287 -23.38 -27.71 -28.97
C GLY A 287 -23.83 -29.16 -28.80
N VAL A 288 -25.13 -29.46 -28.83
CA VAL A 288 -25.69 -30.70 -28.28
C VAL A 288 -25.78 -31.83 -29.33
N PRO A 289 -25.03 -32.95 -29.19
CA PRO A 289 -25.19 -34.09 -30.08
C PRO A 289 -26.50 -34.85 -29.79
N LEU A 290 -27.28 -35.08 -30.83
CA LEU A 290 -28.44 -35.99 -30.81
C LEU A 290 -27.95 -37.45 -30.91
N GLY A 291 -27.61 -38.08 -29.79
CA GLY A 291 -27.34 -39.53 -29.77
C GLY A 291 -26.66 -40.06 -28.49
N PRO A 292 -26.88 -41.34 -28.13
CA PRO A 292 -26.27 -41.95 -26.97
C PRO A 292 -24.85 -42.47 -27.30
N ARG A 293 -23.86 -41.97 -26.56
CA ARG A 293 -22.42 -42.37 -26.50
C ARG A 293 -21.45 -41.60 -27.42
N ARG A 294 -20.44 -40.94 -26.81
CA ARG A 294 -18.98 -41.26 -26.92
C ARG A 294 -18.08 -40.16 -26.30
N ARG A 295 -16.93 -40.60 -25.75
CA ARG A 295 -15.64 -39.98 -25.37
C ARG A 295 -15.42 -38.46 -25.21
N TYR A 296 -16.11 -37.59 -25.94
CA TYR A 296 -16.06 -36.14 -25.81
C TYR A 296 -17.52 -35.74 -25.61
N GLY A 297 -17.93 -35.36 -24.41
CA GLY A 297 -19.34 -35.42 -24.04
C GLY A 297 -20.26 -34.41 -24.76
N LYS A 298 -21.17 -33.77 -24.04
CA LYS A 298 -22.34 -33.07 -24.59
C LYS A 298 -22.01 -31.88 -25.52
N ARG A 299 -20.76 -31.43 -25.71
CA ARG A 299 -20.42 -30.30 -26.61
C ARG A 299 -19.43 -30.68 -27.73
N ALA A 300 -19.92 -30.71 -28.98
CA ALA A 300 -19.14 -31.10 -30.17
C ALA A 300 -18.49 -29.93 -30.94
N ILE A 301 -18.74 -28.68 -30.54
CA ILE A 301 -18.25 -27.45 -31.18
C ILE A 301 -17.55 -26.51 -30.17
N ARG A 302 -16.59 -25.72 -30.66
CA ARG A 302 -15.90 -24.63 -29.95
C ARG A 302 -15.72 -23.43 -30.88
N VAL A 303 -15.86 -22.21 -30.35
CA VAL A 303 -15.74 -20.97 -31.13
C VAL A 303 -14.66 -20.09 -30.50
N ILE A 304 -13.69 -19.64 -31.31
CA ILE A 304 -12.63 -18.72 -30.88
C ILE A 304 -12.71 -17.48 -31.77
N LEU A 305 -12.76 -16.30 -31.16
CA LEU A 305 -12.92 -15.02 -31.85
C LEU A 305 -11.95 -13.97 -31.33
N THR A 306 -11.63 -12.98 -32.15
CA THR A 306 -10.88 -11.79 -31.71
C THR A 306 -11.65 -10.49 -32.01
N SER A 307 -11.46 -9.48 -31.16
CA SER A 307 -11.92 -8.12 -31.44
C SER A 307 -11.09 -7.08 -30.68
N ARG A 308 -11.39 -5.79 -30.91
CA ARG A 308 -11.01 -4.72 -29.97
C ARG A 308 -11.82 -4.82 -28.67
N PRO A 309 -11.38 -4.14 -27.60
CA PRO A 309 -12.15 -4.02 -26.37
C PRO A 309 -13.57 -3.54 -26.65
N ALA A 310 -14.56 -4.34 -26.28
CA ALA A 310 -15.98 -3.99 -26.36
C ALA A 310 -16.63 -4.30 -25.01
N ALA A 311 -17.50 -3.40 -24.53
CA ALA A 311 -18.23 -3.58 -23.27
C ALA A 311 -19.33 -4.64 -23.42
N ALA A 312 -19.96 -4.74 -24.59
CA ALA A 312 -20.97 -5.73 -24.92
C ALA A 312 -20.92 -6.08 -26.43
N PRO A 313 -21.41 -7.27 -26.83
CA PRO A 313 -21.63 -7.58 -28.24
C PRO A 313 -22.78 -6.74 -28.83
N PRO A 314 -22.93 -6.70 -30.17
CA PRO A 314 -23.97 -5.93 -30.85
C PRO A 314 -25.39 -6.18 -30.34
N ALA A 315 -26.24 -5.16 -30.43
CA ALA A 315 -27.60 -5.19 -29.89
C ALA A 315 -28.50 -6.29 -30.51
N ASP A 316 -28.22 -6.69 -31.75
CA ASP A 316 -28.93 -7.76 -32.46
C ASP A 316 -28.51 -9.18 -32.01
N VAL A 317 -27.47 -9.32 -31.19
CA VAL A 317 -27.10 -10.57 -30.54
C VAL A 317 -28.05 -10.84 -29.36
N PRO A 318 -28.83 -11.94 -29.37
CA PRO A 318 -29.82 -12.24 -28.32
C PRO A 318 -29.20 -12.33 -26.91
N ALA A 319 -29.99 -12.01 -25.87
CA ALA A 319 -29.56 -12.07 -24.47
C ALA A 319 -29.07 -13.47 -24.05
N GLU A 320 -29.73 -14.50 -24.55
CA GLU A 320 -29.42 -15.93 -24.31
C GLU A 320 -28.18 -16.44 -25.07
N HIS A 321 -27.56 -15.58 -25.89
CA HIS A 321 -26.45 -16.01 -26.74
C HIS A 321 -25.17 -16.22 -25.91
N PRO A 322 -24.45 -17.36 -26.05
CA PRO A 322 -23.28 -17.66 -25.23
C PRO A 322 -22.15 -16.62 -25.30
N LEU A 323 -22.10 -15.82 -26.36
CA LEU A 323 -21.16 -14.69 -26.51
C LEU A 323 -21.33 -13.60 -25.43
N ARG A 324 -22.51 -13.47 -24.82
CA ARG A 324 -22.79 -12.51 -23.74
C ARG A 324 -22.36 -13.02 -22.35
N GLY A 325 -21.90 -14.27 -22.22
CA GLY A 325 -21.42 -14.80 -20.94
C GLY A 325 -20.06 -14.22 -20.56
N GLU A 326 -19.94 -13.73 -19.33
CA GLU A 326 -18.74 -13.06 -18.80
C GLU A 326 -17.48 -13.95 -18.86
N ASP A 327 -17.65 -15.27 -18.65
CA ASP A 327 -16.57 -16.28 -18.74
C ASP A 327 -15.99 -16.47 -20.15
N SER A 328 -16.58 -15.85 -21.17
CA SER A 328 -16.16 -16.03 -22.56
C SER A 328 -15.00 -15.10 -22.96
N VAL A 329 -14.68 -14.06 -22.18
CA VAL A 329 -13.76 -12.99 -22.63
C VAL A 329 -12.32 -13.19 -22.13
N LEU A 330 -11.35 -13.26 -23.04
CA LEU A 330 -9.92 -13.24 -22.75
C LEU A 330 -9.32 -11.88 -23.15
N ARG A 331 -8.87 -11.08 -22.19
CA ARG A 331 -8.26 -9.75 -22.45
C ARG A 331 -6.75 -9.90 -22.73
N MET A 332 -6.30 -9.38 -23.85
CA MET A 332 -4.89 -9.41 -24.30
C MET A 332 -4.24 -8.04 -24.11
N SER A 333 -3.02 -8.02 -23.58
CA SER A 333 -2.17 -6.82 -23.49
C SER A 333 -1.43 -6.54 -24.81
N LEU A 334 -0.69 -5.43 -24.92
CA LEU A 334 0.17 -5.14 -26.07
C LEU A 334 1.21 -6.26 -26.32
N SER A 335 1.65 -6.42 -27.57
CA SER A 335 2.64 -7.44 -27.95
C SER A 335 4.06 -7.03 -27.50
N PRO A 336 4.81 -7.89 -26.78
CA PRO A 336 6.19 -7.60 -26.37
C PRO A 336 7.15 -7.34 -27.55
N TYR A 337 6.83 -7.87 -28.74
CA TYR A 337 7.63 -7.77 -29.95
C TYR A 337 7.78 -6.33 -30.49
N LEU A 338 6.88 -5.41 -30.10
CA LEU A 338 6.94 -4.00 -30.51
C LEU A 338 8.08 -3.22 -29.87
N ALA A 339 8.73 -3.76 -28.84
CA ALA A 339 9.90 -3.14 -28.24
C ALA A 339 11.19 -3.37 -29.06
N GLN A 340 11.17 -4.21 -30.11
CA GLN A 340 12.40 -4.63 -30.81
C GLN A 340 12.36 -4.47 -32.34
N ASP A 341 11.20 -4.52 -33.00
CA ASP A 341 11.10 -4.36 -34.46
C ASP A 341 10.66 -2.95 -34.85
N GLY A 342 11.63 -2.14 -35.29
CA GLY A 342 11.46 -0.77 -35.80
C GLY A 342 10.75 -0.66 -37.16
N GLU A 343 9.78 -1.53 -37.45
CA GLU A 343 9.02 -1.53 -38.70
C GLU A 343 7.70 -0.74 -38.62
N HIS A 344 7.37 -0.15 -37.46
CA HIS A 344 6.25 0.77 -37.28
C HIS A 344 6.75 2.02 -36.55
N ASP A 345 6.83 3.15 -37.26
CA ASP A 345 7.30 4.41 -36.70
C ASP A 345 6.19 5.09 -35.87
N PRO A 346 6.30 5.16 -34.53
CA PRO A 346 5.33 5.89 -33.70
C PRO A 346 5.30 7.40 -33.99
N ALA A 347 6.25 7.94 -34.75
CA ALA A 347 6.16 9.33 -35.23
C ALA A 347 5.04 9.53 -36.27
N GLU A 348 4.67 8.49 -37.03
CA GLU A 348 3.69 8.62 -38.13
C GLU A 348 2.26 8.92 -37.62
N GLY A 349 1.87 8.37 -36.45
CA GLY A 349 0.59 8.67 -35.82
C GLY A 349 0.52 10.06 -35.21
N LEU A 350 1.63 10.52 -34.62
CA LEU A 350 1.76 11.86 -34.06
C LEU A 350 1.77 12.93 -35.17
N ASP A 351 2.43 12.67 -36.30
CA ASP A 351 2.43 13.56 -37.46
C ASP A 351 1.04 13.74 -38.08
N ARG A 352 0.19 12.71 -38.03
CA ARG A 352 -1.22 12.83 -38.46
C ARG A 352 -2.05 13.70 -37.52
N LEU A 353 -1.83 13.65 -36.21
CA LEU A 353 -2.45 14.56 -35.24
C LEU A 353 -2.00 16.01 -35.46
N ARG A 354 -0.71 16.23 -35.77
CA ARG A 354 -0.16 17.56 -36.07
C ARG A 354 -0.78 18.24 -37.30
N GLY A 355 -1.42 17.48 -38.17
CA GLY A 355 -2.09 17.98 -39.37
C GLY A 355 -3.26 18.94 -39.11
N SER A 356 -3.83 18.94 -37.91
CA SER A 356 -4.95 19.81 -37.52
C SER A 356 -4.58 20.74 -36.36
N GLU A 357 -5.24 21.90 -36.26
CA GLU A 357 -5.04 22.82 -35.14
C GLU A 357 -5.53 22.25 -33.79
N PRO A 358 -6.69 21.56 -33.72
CA PRO A 358 -7.09 20.84 -32.51
C PRO A 358 -6.11 19.71 -32.14
N GLY A 359 -5.61 18.94 -33.12
CA GLY A 359 -4.67 17.86 -32.86
C GLY A 359 -3.30 18.34 -32.34
N ARG A 360 -2.78 19.48 -32.84
CA ARG A 360 -1.58 20.13 -32.26
C ARG A 360 -1.81 20.57 -30.82
N THR A 361 -2.98 21.14 -30.54
CA THR A 361 -3.35 21.57 -29.18
C THR A 361 -3.51 20.38 -28.24
N VAL A 362 -4.15 19.28 -28.67
CA VAL A 362 -4.26 18.02 -27.89
C VAL A 362 -2.88 17.48 -27.54
N LEU A 363 -1.97 17.36 -28.52
CA LEU A 363 -0.60 16.88 -28.29
C LEU A 363 0.16 17.79 -27.31
N GLY A 364 0.05 19.10 -27.48
CA GLY A 364 0.67 20.08 -26.59
C GLY A 364 0.12 20.03 -25.17
N LEU A 365 -1.19 19.90 -25.00
CA LEU A 365 -1.86 19.76 -23.71
C LEU A 365 -1.48 18.45 -23.01
N LEU A 366 -1.50 17.31 -23.72
CA LEU A 366 -1.06 16.02 -23.17
C LEU A 366 0.42 16.06 -22.77
N ALA A 367 1.27 16.71 -23.58
CA ALA A 367 2.69 16.84 -23.27
C ALA A 367 2.89 17.69 -22.01
N VAL A 368 2.19 18.83 -21.93
CA VAL A 368 2.23 19.73 -20.77
C VAL A 368 1.66 19.09 -19.52
N ALA A 369 0.53 18.40 -19.63
CA ALA A 369 -0.17 17.76 -18.53
C ALA A 369 0.64 16.63 -17.89
N GLY A 370 1.45 15.90 -18.69
CA GLY A 370 2.29 14.79 -18.21
C GLY A 370 1.51 13.60 -17.66
N ALA A 371 0.17 13.61 -17.80
CA ALA A 371 -0.74 12.58 -17.33
C ALA A 371 -1.98 12.53 -18.24
N GLY A 372 -2.84 11.54 -18.00
CA GLY A 372 -3.96 11.23 -18.89
C GLY A 372 -5.04 12.29 -18.83
N LEU A 373 -5.46 12.80 -20.00
CA LEU A 373 -6.63 13.68 -20.13
C LEU A 373 -7.76 12.93 -20.84
N GLY A 374 -8.98 13.05 -20.32
CA GLY A 374 -10.18 12.45 -20.93
C GLY A 374 -10.54 13.12 -22.26
N ALA A 375 -11.29 12.41 -23.11
CA ALA A 375 -11.79 12.98 -24.36
C ALA A 375 -12.71 14.19 -24.14
N SER A 376 -13.56 14.15 -23.10
CA SER A 376 -14.38 15.31 -22.68
C SER A 376 -13.53 16.48 -22.24
N ASP A 377 -12.50 16.21 -21.43
CA ASP A 377 -11.60 17.23 -20.89
C ASP A 377 -10.83 17.92 -22.03
N LEU A 378 -10.37 17.14 -23.00
CA LEU A 378 -9.68 17.64 -24.18
C LEU A 378 -10.60 18.45 -25.09
N ALA A 379 -11.87 18.08 -25.23
CA ALA A 379 -12.86 18.89 -25.96
C ALA A 379 -13.06 20.26 -25.29
N GLU A 380 -13.19 20.27 -23.96
CA GLU A 380 -13.27 21.51 -23.18
C GLU A 380 -12.00 22.36 -23.26
N LEU A 381 -10.82 21.75 -23.21
CA LEU A 381 -9.53 22.45 -23.25
C LEU A 381 -9.16 22.96 -24.65
N THR A 382 -9.74 22.39 -25.71
CA THR A 382 -9.49 22.81 -27.10
C THR A 382 -10.58 23.72 -27.66
N ASP A 383 -11.73 23.84 -26.97
CA ASP A 383 -12.97 24.45 -27.48
C ASP A 383 -13.50 23.74 -28.75
N ALA A 384 -13.15 22.46 -28.93
CA ALA A 384 -13.57 21.64 -30.07
C ALA A 384 -14.73 20.70 -29.71
N GLY A 385 -15.41 20.16 -30.73
CA GLY A 385 -16.53 19.24 -30.52
C GLY A 385 -16.07 17.88 -29.95
N PRO A 386 -16.82 17.25 -29.01
CA PRO A 386 -16.43 15.96 -28.43
C PRO A 386 -16.17 14.85 -29.47
N VAL A 387 -17.02 14.78 -30.51
CA VAL A 387 -16.91 13.80 -31.61
C VAL A 387 -15.63 14.03 -32.44
N GLU A 388 -15.21 15.28 -32.61
CA GLU A 388 -13.99 15.62 -33.34
C GLU A 388 -12.75 15.15 -32.57
N ILE A 389 -12.73 15.38 -31.26
CA ILE A 389 -11.64 14.96 -30.37
C ILE A 389 -11.57 13.45 -30.24
N GLU A 390 -12.70 12.76 -30.03
CA GLU A 390 -12.75 11.30 -30.04
C GLU A 390 -12.22 10.74 -31.35
N GLY A 391 -12.66 11.29 -32.49
CA GLY A 391 -12.17 10.86 -33.80
C GLY A 391 -10.68 11.13 -34.01
N LEU A 392 -10.11 12.19 -33.42
CA LEU A 392 -8.66 12.47 -33.47
C LEU A 392 -7.86 11.50 -32.59
N LEU A 393 -8.35 11.21 -31.39
CA LEU A 393 -7.73 10.28 -30.44
C LEU A 393 -7.77 8.84 -30.96
N GLU A 394 -8.90 8.40 -31.52
CA GLU A 394 -9.03 7.07 -32.14
C GLU A 394 -8.08 6.87 -33.31
N ARG A 395 -7.85 7.90 -34.13
CA ARG A 395 -6.93 7.86 -35.28
C ARG A 395 -5.46 7.78 -34.86
N ALA A 396 -5.12 8.28 -33.67
CA ALA A 396 -3.76 8.25 -33.12
C ALA A 396 -3.52 7.08 -32.15
N TRP A 397 -4.58 6.38 -31.75
CA TRP A 397 -4.52 5.26 -30.82
C TRP A 397 -3.69 4.11 -31.41
N GLY A 398 -2.65 3.72 -30.68
CA GLY A 398 -1.75 2.63 -31.07
C GLY A 398 -0.62 3.08 -32.01
N HIS A 399 -0.59 4.35 -32.39
CA HIS A 399 0.45 4.95 -33.24
C HIS A 399 1.19 6.11 -32.54
N GLY A 400 1.04 6.26 -31.22
CA GLY A 400 1.70 7.31 -30.44
C GLY A 400 0.95 7.71 -29.17
N LEU A 401 -0.37 7.46 -29.12
CA LEU A 401 -1.20 7.62 -27.92
C LEU A 401 -1.82 6.28 -27.48
N VAL A 402 -1.98 6.11 -26.16
CA VAL A 402 -2.61 4.94 -25.52
C VAL A 402 -3.61 5.36 -24.44
N PRO A 403 -4.71 4.62 -24.24
CA PRO A 403 -5.60 4.86 -23.13
C PRO A 403 -4.92 4.53 -21.80
N ASP A 404 -5.17 5.37 -20.80
CA ASP A 404 -4.72 5.20 -19.43
C ASP A 404 -5.39 3.95 -18.81
N GLY A 405 -4.54 2.96 -18.48
CA GLY A 405 -4.94 1.63 -18.02
C GLY A 405 -5.60 1.60 -16.63
N THR A 406 -5.69 2.74 -15.95
CA THR A 406 -6.25 2.88 -14.60
C THR A 406 -7.77 3.07 -14.58
N GLY A 407 -8.46 2.83 -15.70
CA GLY A 407 -9.93 2.98 -15.82
C GLY A 407 -10.41 4.44 -15.84
N SER A 408 -9.50 5.40 -16.05
CA SER A 408 -9.80 6.84 -16.10
C SER A 408 -10.48 7.30 -17.38
N GLY A 409 -10.38 6.50 -18.46
CA GLY A 409 -10.80 6.92 -19.80
C GLY A 409 -9.90 8.00 -20.41
N GLY A 410 -8.76 8.32 -19.79
CA GLY A 410 -7.79 9.30 -20.29
C GLY A 410 -6.88 8.75 -21.38
N TYR A 411 -6.25 9.64 -22.16
CA TYR A 411 -5.24 9.29 -23.17
C TYR A 411 -3.87 9.81 -22.77
N LEU A 412 -2.83 9.02 -23.02
CA LEU A 412 -1.43 9.26 -22.69
C LEU A 412 -0.55 9.05 -23.93
N PHE A 413 0.70 9.50 -23.89
CA PHE A 413 1.70 9.06 -24.86
C PHE A 413 2.04 7.58 -24.67
N ALA A 414 2.30 6.88 -25.77
CA ALA A 414 2.69 5.48 -25.76
C ALA A 414 4.07 5.25 -25.15
N ASP A 415 4.94 6.27 -25.20
CA ASP A 415 6.29 6.26 -24.66
C ASP A 415 6.66 7.66 -24.13
N GLU A 416 7.49 7.70 -23.09
CA GLU A 416 7.98 8.92 -22.45
C GLU A 416 8.94 9.72 -23.37
N GLU A 417 9.70 9.05 -24.23
CA GLU A 417 10.56 9.69 -25.24
C GLU A 417 9.72 10.45 -26.27
N LEU A 418 8.55 9.94 -26.65
CA LEU A 418 7.61 10.61 -27.56
C LEU A 418 7.01 11.86 -26.92
N ARG A 419 6.65 11.77 -25.64
CA ARG A 419 6.19 12.92 -24.85
C ARG A 419 7.28 14.00 -24.81
N HIS A 420 8.53 13.60 -24.53
CA HIS A 420 9.66 14.51 -24.46
C HIS A 420 9.96 15.17 -25.82
N ALA A 421 9.85 14.43 -26.93
CA ALA A 421 10.01 14.97 -28.28
C ALA A 421 8.95 16.05 -28.59
N VAL A 422 7.67 15.77 -28.33
CA VAL A 422 6.57 16.74 -28.52
C VAL A 422 6.73 17.95 -27.59
N TRP A 423 7.20 17.73 -26.36
CA TRP A 423 7.47 18.79 -25.39
C TRP A 423 8.57 19.75 -25.88
N GLU A 424 9.70 19.22 -26.35
CA GLU A 424 10.82 20.03 -26.85
C GLU A 424 10.47 20.78 -28.14
N GLU A 425 9.81 20.11 -29.09
CA GLU A 425 9.40 20.69 -30.37
C GLU A 425 8.37 21.82 -30.22
N SER A 426 7.52 21.78 -29.20
CA SER A 426 6.54 22.84 -28.94
C SER A 426 7.19 24.19 -28.61
N GLY A 427 8.47 24.20 -28.21
CA GLY A 427 9.17 25.42 -27.84
C GLY A 427 8.61 26.08 -26.56
N PRO A 428 9.36 27.00 -25.93
CA PRO A 428 8.97 27.56 -24.63
C PRO A 428 7.68 28.40 -24.66
N GLY A 429 7.40 29.09 -25.77
CA GLY A 429 6.23 29.97 -25.90
C GLY A 429 4.88 29.23 -25.95
N LEU A 430 4.78 28.16 -26.76
CA LEU A 430 3.56 27.35 -26.83
C LEU A 430 3.37 26.52 -25.56
N ARG A 431 4.46 25.97 -24.99
CA ARG A 431 4.43 25.30 -23.67
C ARG A 431 3.79 26.20 -22.61
N ALA A 432 4.23 27.45 -22.48
CA ALA A 432 3.63 28.42 -21.57
C ALA A 432 2.17 28.78 -21.93
N GLY A 433 1.80 28.74 -23.21
CA GLY A 433 0.42 28.88 -23.68
C GLY A 433 -0.48 27.74 -23.21
N TYR A 434 -0.07 26.50 -23.41
CA TYR A 434 -0.81 25.31 -22.99
C TYR A 434 -0.90 25.19 -21.47
N SER A 435 0.17 25.50 -20.72
CA SER A 435 0.12 25.58 -19.25
C SER A 435 -0.91 26.62 -18.78
N ARG A 436 -0.92 27.82 -19.37
CA ARG A 436 -1.95 28.84 -19.03
C ARG A 436 -3.37 28.37 -19.30
N ARG A 437 -3.59 27.62 -20.39
CA ARG A 437 -4.92 27.08 -20.75
C ARG A 437 -5.37 26.00 -19.76
N LEU A 438 -4.47 25.08 -19.37
CA LEU A 438 -4.72 24.10 -18.31
C LEU A 438 -5.06 24.77 -16.97
N HIS A 439 -4.31 25.81 -16.60
CA HIS A 439 -4.58 26.56 -15.37
C HIS A 439 -5.93 27.28 -15.41
N ALA A 440 -6.27 27.95 -16.51
CA ALA A 440 -7.56 28.62 -16.66
C ALA A 440 -8.73 27.63 -16.61
N TRP A 441 -8.57 26.45 -17.21
CA TRP A 441 -9.56 25.38 -17.11
C TRP A 441 -9.75 24.91 -15.66
N ALA A 442 -8.67 24.69 -14.92
CA ALA A 442 -8.75 24.35 -13.50
C ALA A 442 -9.46 25.42 -12.66
N GLU A 443 -9.22 26.72 -12.92
CA GLU A 443 -9.91 27.82 -12.22
C GLU A 443 -11.41 27.85 -12.50
N SER A 444 -11.85 27.53 -13.72
CA SER A 444 -13.29 27.51 -14.05
C SER A 444 -14.08 26.46 -13.26
N TRP A 445 -13.43 25.34 -12.89
CA TRP A 445 -14.02 24.34 -12.00
C TRP A 445 -14.07 24.80 -10.54
N HIS A 446 -13.09 25.59 -10.11
CA HIS A 446 -13.02 26.11 -8.75
C HIS A 446 -14.01 27.26 -8.50
N THR A 447 -14.19 28.14 -9.48
CA THR A 447 -15.16 29.27 -9.43
C THR A 447 -16.62 28.84 -9.56
N GLY A 448 -16.87 27.56 -9.88
CA GLY A 448 -18.21 27.02 -10.07
C GLY A 448 -18.85 27.40 -11.42
N GLU A 449 -18.08 27.96 -12.37
CA GLU A 449 -18.54 28.22 -13.74
C GLU A 449 -18.91 26.92 -14.48
N ARG A 450 -18.37 25.78 -14.03
CA ARG A 450 -18.66 24.46 -14.56
C ARG A 450 -19.42 23.59 -13.55
N SER A 451 -20.32 22.76 -14.06
CA SER A 451 -21.12 21.82 -13.27
C SER A 451 -20.84 20.38 -13.72
N GLY A 452 -20.77 19.44 -12.79
CA GLY A 452 -20.53 18.02 -13.05
C GLY A 452 -19.50 17.38 -12.11
N PRO A 453 -19.22 16.08 -12.27
CA PRO A 453 -18.16 15.41 -11.52
C PRO A 453 -16.80 16.03 -11.90
N LEU A 454 -15.98 16.36 -10.89
CA LEU A 454 -14.68 16.99 -11.12
C LEU A 454 -13.79 16.05 -11.96
N PRO A 455 -13.17 16.53 -13.07
CA PRO A 455 -12.31 15.72 -13.92
C PRO A 455 -11.19 15.03 -13.14
N ARG A 456 -10.90 13.77 -13.49
CA ARG A 456 -9.90 12.94 -12.77
C ARG A 456 -8.51 13.56 -12.80
N TYR A 457 -8.15 14.25 -13.89
CA TYR A 457 -6.90 14.99 -13.96
C TYR A 457 -6.77 16.06 -12.86
N LEU A 458 -7.84 16.82 -12.58
CA LEU A 458 -7.86 17.86 -11.54
C LEU A 458 -7.90 17.27 -10.12
N LEU A 459 -8.48 16.08 -9.96
CA LEU A 459 -8.49 15.34 -8.69
C LEU A 459 -7.14 14.69 -8.36
N SER A 460 -6.43 14.16 -9.34
CA SER A 460 -5.26 13.31 -9.07
C SER A 460 -3.95 13.91 -9.55
N HIS A 461 -3.88 14.38 -10.79
CA HIS A 461 -2.59 14.67 -11.44
C HIS A 461 -2.18 16.14 -11.37
N TYR A 462 -3.15 17.05 -11.43
CA TYR A 462 -2.90 18.49 -11.47
C TYR A 462 -2.10 19.04 -10.27
N PRO A 463 -2.33 18.63 -9.01
CA PRO A 463 -1.52 19.10 -7.88
C PRO A 463 -0.02 18.82 -8.05
N HIS A 464 0.33 17.63 -8.54
CA HIS A 464 1.74 17.25 -8.74
C HIS A 464 2.43 18.10 -9.82
N GLN A 465 1.67 18.69 -10.75
CA GLN A 465 2.20 19.57 -11.80
C GLN A 465 2.53 20.98 -11.28
N LEU A 466 1.91 21.42 -10.17
CA LEU A 466 2.07 22.80 -9.69
C LEU A 466 3.41 23.04 -8.98
N CYS A 467 4.15 21.98 -8.66
CA CYS A 467 5.42 21.98 -7.92
C CYS A 467 5.35 22.68 -6.55
N GLU A 468 5.15 24.00 -6.49
CA GLU A 468 5.05 24.83 -5.28
C GLU A 468 4.23 26.12 -5.54
N GLY A 469 3.75 26.77 -4.47
CA GLY A 469 3.15 28.12 -4.50
C GLY A 469 1.64 28.17 -4.19
N GLU A 470 1.09 29.40 -4.15
CA GLU A 470 -0.29 29.70 -3.71
C GLU A 470 -1.37 28.87 -4.42
N ARG A 471 -1.16 28.56 -5.71
CA ARG A 471 -2.09 27.74 -6.47
C ARG A 471 -2.11 26.29 -6.00
N LEU A 472 -0.95 25.70 -5.67
CA LEU A 472 -0.88 24.35 -5.11
C LEU A 472 -1.60 24.31 -3.75
N GLU A 473 -1.30 25.28 -2.89
CA GLU A 473 -1.92 25.43 -1.56
C GLU A 473 -3.45 25.49 -1.68
N ARG A 474 -3.97 26.33 -2.57
CA ARG A 474 -5.41 26.48 -2.77
C ARG A 474 -6.08 25.21 -3.29
N VAL A 475 -5.46 24.47 -4.21
CA VAL A 475 -6.02 23.23 -4.77
C VAL A 475 -5.98 22.09 -3.76
N VAL A 476 -4.86 21.92 -3.06
CA VAL A 476 -4.67 20.82 -2.10
C VAL A 476 -5.51 21.03 -0.84
N LEU A 477 -5.66 22.29 -0.39
CA LEU A 477 -6.42 22.64 0.82
C LEU A 477 -7.89 22.96 0.56
N ASP A 478 -8.39 22.80 -0.66
CA ASP A 478 -9.83 22.94 -0.97
C ASP A 478 -10.63 21.82 -0.30
N PRO A 479 -11.44 22.13 0.73
CA PRO A 479 -12.17 21.11 1.48
C PRO A 479 -13.23 20.41 0.62
N HIS A 480 -13.86 21.09 -0.36
CA HIS A 480 -14.85 20.47 -1.25
C HIS A 480 -14.19 19.47 -2.19
N ARG A 481 -13.00 19.80 -2.71
CA ARG A 481 -12.22 18.87 -3.52
C ARG A 481 -11.78 17.66 -2.70
N GLN A 482 -11.30 17.86 -1.48
CA GLN A 482 -10.97 16.76 -0.57
C GLN A 482 -12.19 15.86 -0.29
N LEU A 483 -13.37 16.43 -0.05
CA LEU A 483 -14.62 15.65 0.10
C LEU A 483 -14.96 14.84 -1.15
N ARG A 484 -14.77 15.40 -2.36
CA ARG A 484 -14.97 14.69 -3.62
C ARG A 484 -13.96 13.56 -3.81
N MET A 485 -12.71 13.74 -3.41
CA MET A 485 -11.71 12.67 -3.41
C MET A 485 -12.11 11.53 -2.47
N VAL A 486 -12.58 11.85 -1.26
CA VAL A 486 -13.11 10.85 -0.32
C VAL A 486 -14.33 10.14 -0.92
N ALA A 487 -15.26 10.86 -1.55
CA ALA A 487 -16.43 10.27 -2.22
C ALA A 487 -16.05 9.36 -3.40
N ALA A 488 -14.92 9.63 -4.06
CA ALA A 488 -14.37 8.82 -5.14
C ALA A 488 -13.46 7.67 -4.67
N GLY A 489 -13.38 7.45 -3.35
CA GLY A 489 -12.56 6.40 -2.74
C GLY A 489 -11.05 6.65 -2.78
N ARG A 490 -10.65 7.92 -2.73
CA ARG A 490 -9.26 8.39 -2.87
C ARG A 490 -8.81 9.19 -1.65
N LEU A 491 -9.16 8.68 -0.46
CA LEU A 491 -8.79 9.28 0.83
C LEU A 491 -7.26 9.27 1.04
N ASP A 492 -6.62 8.18 0.62
CA ASP A 492 -5.19 7.96 0.61
C ASP A 492 -4.46 9.00 -0.25
N GLU A 493 -4.93 9.24 -1.47
CA GLU A 493 -4.39 10.27 -2.35
C GLU A 493 -4.60 11.68 -1.77
N ALA A 494 -5.76 11.95 -1.17
CA ALA A 494 -6.03 13.23 -0.52
C ALA A 494 -5.05 13.50 0.64
N LEU A 495 -4.70 12.46 1.41
CA LEU A 495 -3.69 12.54 2.46
C LEU A 495 -2.28 12.73 1.87
N ALA A 496 -1.92 12.01 0.80
CA ALA A 496 -0.62 12.12 0.15
C ALA A 496 -0.39 13.49 -0.50
N GLN A 497 -1.44 14.09 -1.08
CA GLN A 497 -1.37 15.43 -1.68
C GLN A 497 -1.07 16.52 -0.63
N LEU A 498 -1.42 16.33 0.64
CA LEU A 498 -1.05 17.27 1.71
C LEU A 498 0.47 17.32 1.95
N ASP A 499 1.20 16.25 1.61
CA ASP A 499 2.65 16.18 1.75
C ASP A 499 3.39 16.90 0.59
N LEU A 500 2.67 17.31 -0.46
CA LEU A 500 3.19 18.21 -1.51
C LEU A 500 3.38 19.64 -1.00
N LEU A 501 2.73 20.01 0.11
CA LEU A 501 2.83 21.36 0.65
C LEU A 501 4.19 21.57 1.33
N PRO A 502 4.91 22.66 1.01
CA PRO A 502 6.24 22.91 1.52
C PRO A 502 6.25 23.04 3.04
N GLN A 503 7.16 22.31 3.71
CA GLN A 503 7.36 22.34 5.16
C GLN A 503 8.44 23.35 5.61
N ALA A 504 8.84 24.28 4.73
CA ALA A 504 10.06 25.10 4.91
C ALA A 504 9.99 26.10 6.10
N GLU A 505 11.16 26.47 6.65
CA GLU A 505 11.32 27.33 7.85
C GLU A 505 10.78 28.79 7.71
N GLY A 506 10.17 29.15 6.58
CA GLY A 506 9.50 30.43 6.31
C GLY A 506 8.03 30.32 5.87
N GLY A 507 7.42 29.14 5.90
CA GLY A 507 6.05 28.91 5.41
C GLY A 507 4.96 29.65 6.18
N ASP A 508 3.83 29.90 5.51
CA ASP A 508 2.63 30.51 6.07
C ASP A 508 1.99 29.61 7.15
N LEU A 509 1.72 30.20 8.33
CA LEU A 509 1.03 29.53 9.43
C LEU A 509 -0.38 29.10 9.04
N GLY A 510 -1.06 29.84 8.15
CA GLY A 510 -2.39 29.51 7.69
C GLY A 510 -2.44 28.25 6.82
N VAL A 511 -1.49 28.11 5.89
CA VAL A 511 -1.30 26.89 5.10
C VAL A 511 -1.00 25.70 6.01
N ALA A 512 -0.08 25.86 6.97
CA ALA A 512 0.27 24.81 7.91
C ALA A 512 -0.93 24.37 8.77
N ALA A 513 -1.73 25.32 9.28
CA ALA A 513 -2.91 25.03 10.09
C ALA A 513 -4.02 24.32 9.29
N ARG A 514 -4.28 24.76 8.05
CA ARG A 514 -5.25 24.11 7.16
C ARG A 514 -4.81 22.71 6.73
N ALA A 515 -3.51 22.52 6.50
CA ALA A 515 -2.95 21.20 6.21
C ALA A 515 -3.10 20.26 7.41
N ALA A 516 -2.80 20.74 8.61
CA ALA A 516 -2.95 19.97 9.86
C ALA A 516 -4.42 19.59 10.12
N LEU A 517 -5.35 20.53 9.96
CA LEU A 517 -6.79 20.27 10.03
C LEU A 517 -7.23 19.24 8.99
N SER A 518 -6.88 19.46 7.72
CA SER A 518 -7.24 18.55 6.62
C SER A 518 -6.73 17.14 6.91
N ARG A 519 -5.47 17.00 7.32
CA ARG A 519 -4.87 15.71 7.72
C ARG A 519 -5.65 15.09 8.87
N SER A 520 -5.95 15.85 9.92
CA SER A 520 -6.68 15.35 11.08
C SER A 520 -8.09 14.87 10.74
N VAL A 521 -8.84 15.60 9.90
CA VAL A 521 -10.18 15.22 9.48
C VAL A 521 -10.12 14.01 8.56
N LEU A 522 -9.25 14.03 7.55
CA LEU A 522 -9.13 12.93 6.58
C LEU A 522 -8.67 11.64 7.28
N THR A 523 -7.67 11.70 8.16
CA THR A 523 -7.27 10.55 8.98
C THR A 523 -8.40 10.10 9.91
N GLY A 524 -9.18 11.04 10.47
CA GLY A 524 -10.35 10.70 11.28
C GLY A 524 -11.47 9.97 10.51
N ARG A 525 -11.50 10.12 9.18
CA ARG A 525 -12.40 9.37 8.27
C ARG A 525 -11.81 8.03 7.85
N ALA A 526 -10.49 7.87 7.98
CA ALA A 526 -9.80 6.65 7.61
C ALA A 526 -10.16 5.54 8.61
N ARG A 527 -10.84 4.51 8.12
CA ARG A 527 -10.80 3.22 8.80
C ARG A 527 -9.37 2.66 8.63
N PRO A 528 -8.85 1.85 9.56
CA PRO A 528 -7.61 1.12 9.31
C PRO A 528 -7.78 0.30 8.03
N VAL A 529 -7.04 0.69 6.98
CA VAL A 529 -6.98 -0.08 5.73
C VAL A 529 -6.37 -1.43 6.06
N PRO A 530 -7.01 -2.57 5.74
CA PRO A 530 -6.39 -3.89 5.83
C PRO A 530 -5.00 -3.92 5.18
N MET A 531 -4.08 -4.71 5.74
CA MET A 531 -2.67 -4.72 5.35
C MET A 531 -2.43 -5.20 3.91
N GLU A 532 -3.39 -5.93 3.36
CA GLU A 532 -3.35 -6.62 2.08
C GLU A 532 -3.68 -5.70 0.91
N PHE A 533 -4.58 -4.71 1.11
CA PHE A 533 -5.05 -3.83 0.03
C PHE A 533 -3.92 -3.10 -0.73
N PRO A 534 -2.92 -2.48 -0.08
CA PRO A 534 -1.80 -1.87 -0.80
C PRO A 534 -1.14 -2.84 -1.80
N ALA A 535 -0.83 -4.06 -1.36
CA ALA A 535 -0.20 -5.07 -2.22
C ALA A 535 -1.14 -5.56 -3.34
N LEU A 536 -2.45 -5.64 -3.10
CA LEU A 536 -3.44 -5.98 -4.13
C LEU A 536 -3.56 -4.89 -5.21
N PHE A 537 -3.51 -3.60 -4.84
CA PHE A 537 -3.47 -2.50 -5.81
C PHE A 537 -2.16 -2.51 -6.61
N ALA A 538 -1.03 -2.86 -5.99
CA ALA A 538 0.23 -3.05 -6.70
C ALA A 538 0.14 -4.22 -7.70
N HIS A 539 -0.41 -5.37 -7.30
CA HIS A 539 -0.68 -6.49 -8.19
C HIS A 539 -1.69 -6.17 -9.31
N ALA A 540 -2.59 -5.22 -9.09
CA ALA A 540 -3.51 -4.70 -10.10
C ALA A 540 -2.86 -3.73 -11.10
N GLY A 541 -1.60 -3.33 -10.86
CA GLY A 541 -0.86 -2.37 -11.68
C GLY A 541 -1.10 -0.90 -11.33
N ASP A 542 -1.65 -0.60 -10.15
CA ASP A 542 -1.85 0.77 -9.65
C ASP A 542 -0.82 1.08 -8.55
N ALA A 543 0.45 1.26 -8.96
CA ALA A 543 1.59 1.44 -8.06
C ALA A 543 1.47 2.71 -7.19
N ASN A 544 0.92 3.78 -7.77
CA ASN A 544 0.72 5.05 -7.05
C ASN A 544 -0.29 4.88 -5.93
N ARG A 545 -1.47 4.30 -6.22
CA ARG A 545 -2.48 4.06 -5.19
C ARG A 545 -2.02 3.06 -4.14
N ALA A 546 -1.30 2.02 -4.54
CA ALA A 546 -0.68 1.07 -3.62
C ALA A 546 0.26 1.76 -2.62
N ARG A 547 1.10 2.66 -3.13
CA ARG A 547 2.01 3.48 -2.32
C ARG A 547 1.25 4.41 -1.37
N GLU A 548 0.22 5.10 -1.85
CA GLU A 548 -0.59 6.02 -1.03
C GLU A 548 -1.32 5.28 0.10
N LEU A 549 -1.93 4.13 -0.18
CA LEU A 549 -2.55 3.26 0.85
C LEU A 549 -1.53 2.70 1.85
N ALA A 550 -0.30 2.45 1.43
CA ALA A 550 0.77 2.04 2.34
C ALA A 550 1.15 3.18 3.29
N LEU A 551 1.26 4.40 2.76
CA LEU A 551 1.61 5.61 3.51
C LEU A 551 0.48 6.13 4.42
N SER A 552 -0.78 5.75 4.17
CA SER A 552 -1.93 6.13 4.99
C SER A 552 -1.97 5.45 6.37
N ALA A 553 -1.08 4.47 6.63
CA ALA A 553 -1.06 3.76 7.90
C ALA A 553 -0.72 4.68 9.10
N PRO A 554 -1.37 4.51 10.26
CA PRO A 554 -1.23 5.43 11.40
C PRO A 554 0.11 5.36 12.13
N GLY A 555 1.00 4.42 11.79
CA GLY A 555 2.29 4.23 12.48
C GLY A 555 3.47 4.05 11.51
N VAL A 556 4.64 4.55 11.89
CA VAL A 556 5.86 4.53 11.05
C VAL A 556 6.33 3.11 10.70
N ALA A 557 6.24 2.16 11.63
CA ALA A 557 6.56 0.75 11.38
C ALA A 557 5.56 0.11 10.40
N ALA A 558 4.27 0.43 10.54
CA ALA A 558 3.23 -0.05 9.63
C ALA A 558 3.41 0.51 8.20
N LYS A 559 3.79 1.80 8.06
CA LYS A 559 4.13 2.39 6.75
C LYS A 559 5.30 1.65 6.09
N ALA A 560 6.38 1.42 6.85
CA ALA A 560 7.56 0.70 6.37
C ALA A 560 7.19 -0.70 5.86
N LEU A 561 6.43 -1.46 6.66
CA LEU A 561 6.02 -2.81 6.31
C LEU A 561 5.08 -2.86 5.11
N ARG A 562 4.08 -1.98 5.04
CA ARG A 562 3.17 -1.94 3.88
C ARG A 562 3.88 -1.56 2.60
N LEU A 563 4.77 -0.56 2.63
CA LEU A 563 5.59 -0.21 1.47
C LEU A 563 6.50 -1.35 1.03
N ALA A 564 7.05 -2.10 1.99
CA ALA A 564 7.85 -3.29 1.70
C ALA A 564 7.01 -4.36 0.98
N ASN A 565 5.78 -4.61 1.43
CA ASN A 565 4.85 -5.53 0.76
C ASN A 565 4.39 -5.03 -0.63
N VAL A 566 4.20 -3.72 -0.80
CA VAL A 566 3.93 -3.10 -2.12
C VAL A 566 5.11 -3.34 -3.06
N ALA A 567 6.34 -3.11 -2.60
CA ALA A 567 7.52 -3.34 -3.41
C ALA A 567 7.71 -4.81 -3.82
N LEU A 568 7.35 -5.77 -2.97
CA LEU A 568 7.31 -7.19 -3.36
C LEU A 568 6.23 -7.50 -4.42
N ALA A 569 5.17 -6.70 -4.48
CA ALA A 569 4.07 -6.89 -5.43
C ALA A 569 4.27 -6.22 -6.80
N LEU A 570 5.20 -5.27 -6.90
CA LEU A 570 5.52 -4.51 -8.11
C LEU A 570 6.61 -5.18 -8.97
N THR A 571 6.68 -4.83 -10.26
CA THR A 571 7.73 -5.28 -11.18
C THR A 571 8.41 -4.10 -11.89
N GLY A 572 9.73 -4.12 -12.04
CA GLY A 572 10.47 -3.13 -12.82
C GLY A 572 11.08 -2.02 -11.97
N THR A 573 11.08 -0.79 -12.48
CA THR A 573 11.72 0.38 -11.82
C THR A 573 10.97 0.87 -10.59
N GLU A 574 9.63 0.78 -10.60
CA GLU A 574 8.74 1.19 -9.50
C GLU A 574 9.03 0.39 -8.21
N THR A 575 9.40 -0.88 -8.35
CA THR A 575 9.82 -1.75 -7.25
C THR A 575 10.99 -1.18 -6.46
N ALA A 576 12.01 -0.66 -7.15
CA ALA A 576 13.22 -0.12 -6.53
C ALA A 576 12.97 1.22 -5.80
N GLU A 577 11.98 2.00 -6.24
CA GLU A 577 11.55 3.23 -5.57
C GLU A 577 10.78 2.91 -4.28
N ALA A 578 9.73 2.09 -4.38
CA ALA A 578 8.94 1.68 -3.22
C ALA A 578 9.80 0.97 -2.16
N ALA A 579 10.78 0.16 -2.57
CA ALA A 579 11.66 -0.53 -1.65
C ALA A 579 12.66 0.41 -0.93
N ARG A 580 13.18 1.44 -1.63
CA ARG A 580 14.02 2.48 -1.01
C ARG A 580 13.21 3.29 0.01
N GLU A 581 11.97 3.61 -0.31
CA GLU A 581 11.08 4.34 0.59
C GLU A 581 10.71 3.50 1.82
N ALA A 582 10.44 2.20 1.63
CA ALA A 582 10.22 1.26 2.72
C ALA A 582 11.42 1.22 3.69
N ALA A 583 12.65 1.17 3.16
CA ALA A 583 13.86 1.20 3.97
C ALA A 583 14.05 2.53 4.73
N ALA A 584 13.68 3.66 4.12
CA ALA A 584 13.73 4.97 4.79
C ALA A 584 12.74 5.03 5.97
N TRP A 585 11.52 4.52 5.78
CA TRP A 585 10.54 4.41 6.87
C TRP A 585 10.95 3.40 7.93
N ALA A 586 11.60 2.28 7.56
CA ALA A 586 12.15 1.32 8.49
C ALA A 586 13.16 1.98 9.44
N ALA A 587 14.08 2.79 8.90
CA ALA A 587 15.05 3.53 9.69
C ALA A 587 14.40 4.56 10.64
N ARG A 588 13.33 5.23 10.19
CA ARG A 588 12.55 6.14 11.05
C ARG A 588 11.82 5.38 12.16
N ALA A 589 11.27 4.21 11.84
CA ALA A 589 10.55 3.38 12.79
C ALA A 589 11.48 2.90 13.90
N THR A 590 12.67 2.39 13.56
CA THR A 590 13.62 1.92 14.56
C THR A 590 14.24 3.06 15.38
N ALA A 591 14.40 4.25 14.79
CA ALA A 591 14.83 5.44 15.53
C ALA A 591 13.77 5.99 16.52
N ALA A 592 12.49 5.70 16.29
CA ALA A 592 11.39 6.13 17.16
C ALA A 592 11.19 5.23 18.40
N VAL A 593 11.82 4.04 18.42
CA VAL A 593 11.75 3.08 19.52
C VAL A 593 12.63 3.56 20.69
N GLY A 594 12.07 3.61 21.91
CA GLY A 594 12.82 3.97 23.12
C GLY A 594 13.78 2.87 23.60
N SER A 595 14.68 3.18 24.54
CA SER A 595 15.75 2.28 25.01
C SER A 595 15.30 1.11 25.92
N VAL A 596 14.00 0.96 26.16
CA VAL A 596 13.41 -0.14 26.96
C VAL A 596 12.10 -0.52 26.27
N ALA A 597 12.19 -1.18 25.11
CA ALA A 597 11.03 -1.51 24.29
C ALA A 597 10.72 -3.00 24.37
N GLU A 598 9.44 -3.33 24.60
CA GLU A 598 8.90 -4.67 24.33
C GLU A 598 9.01 -5.00 22.83
N SER A 599 9.00 -6.30 22.50
CA SER A 599 9.07 -6.77 21.11
C SER A 599 7.91 -6.19 20.29
N ASP A 600 8.23 -5.56 19.15
CA ASP A 600 7.25 -5.02 18.20
C ASP A 600 7.03 -6.03 17.06
N PRO A 601 5.82 -6.62 16.95
CA PRO A 601 5.51 -7.61 15.91
C PRO A 601 5.69 -7.07 14.48
N LEU A 602 5.48 -5.77 14.25
CA LEU A 602 5.61 -5.16 12.93
C LEU A 602 7.07 -5.06 12.50
N LEU A 603 7.99 -4.81 13.45
CA LEU A 603 9.42 -4.74 13.16
C LEU A 603 10.04 -6.14 12.97
N GLU A 604 9.55 -7.16 13.69
CA GLU A 604 9.87 -8.57 13.43
C GLU A 604 9.45 -8.98 12.01
N GLU A 605 8.23 -8.61 11.64
CA GLU A 605 7.69 -8.89 10.31
C GLU A 605 8.47 -8.16 9.20
N LEU A 606 8.86 -6.91 9.46
CA LEU A 606 9.72 -6.13 8.55
C LEU A 606 11.09 -6.78 8.35
N ALA A 607 11.68 -7.38 9.39
CA ALA A 607 12.92 -8.16 9.27
C ALA A 607 12.73 -9.38 8.34
N ARG A 608 11.59 -10.08 8.47
CA ARG A 608 11.23 -11.22 7.61
C ARG A 608 11.08 -10.80 6.15
N VAL A 609 10.39 -9.69 5.88
CA VAL A 609 10.24 -9.13 4.52
C VAL A 609 11.60 -8.72 3.93
N GLY A 610 12.50 -8.15 4.73
CA GLY A 610 13.88 -7.86 4.33
C GLY A 610 14.64 -9.10 3.82
N HIS A 611 14.41 -10.27 4.44
CA HIS A 611 14.96 -11.54 3.95
C HIS A 611 14.31 -12.00 2.64
N THR A 612 12.99 -11.82 2.48
CA THR A 612 12.29 -12.14 1.23
C THR A 612 12.86 -11.36 0.05
N PHE A 613 13.13 -10.06 0.21
CA PHE A 613 13.80 -9.25 -0.83
C PHE A 613 15.15 -9.83 -1.27
N LEU A 614 15.95 -10.34 -0.33
CA LEU A 614 17.22 -10.98 -0.66
C LEU A 614 17.03 -12.26 -1.48
N ALA A 615 16.02 -13.06 -1.15
CA ALA A 615 15.71 -14.31 -1.85
C ALA A 615 15.18 -14.08 -3.27
N GLU A 616 14.43 -13.00 -3.50
CA GLU A 616 13.87 -12.63 -4.81
C GLU A 616 14.84 -11.84 -5.70
N GLY A 617 16.10 -11.64 -5.26
CA GLY A 617 17.15 -10.98 -6.05
C GLY A 617 17.20 -9.46 -5.90
N GLN A 618 16.43 -8.86 -5.00
CA GLN A 618 16.46 -7.43 -4.69
C GLN A 618 17.43 -7.10 -3.56
N ALA A 619 18.72 -7.33 -3.82
CA ALA A 619 19.75 -7.35 -2.79
C ALA A 619 19.88 -6.04 -1.99
N GLU A 620 19.89 -4.87 -2.64
CA GLU A 620 20.16 -3.60 -1.94
C GLU A 620 18.97 -3.15 -1.08
N ALA A 621 17.75 -3.33 -1.56
CA ALA A 621 16.53 -3.04 -0.80
C ALA A 621 16.44 -3.89 0.47
N GLY A 622 16.61 -5.21 0.32
CA GLY A 622 16.63 -6.14 1.46
C GLY A 622 17.73 -5.79 2.45
N ARG A 623 18.95 -5.49 1.97
CA ARG A 623 20.06 -5.03 2.84
C ARG A 623 19.71 -3.74 3.59
N ALA A 624 19.12 -2.75 2.94
CA ALA A 624 18.78 -1.48 3.57
C ALA A 624 17.77 -1.64 4.71
N ILE A 625 16.73 -2.44 4.54
CA ILE A 625 15.76 -2.76 5.60
C ILE A 625 16.46 -3.49 6.76
N LEU A 626 17.24 -4.53 6.46
CA LEU A 626 17.94 -5.30 7.49
C LEU A 626 18.96 -4.46 8.26
N ARG A 627 19.63 -3.49 7.62
CA ARG A 627 20.55 -2.56 8.31
C ARG A 627 19.84 -1.73 9.37
N ALA A 628 18.59 -1.32 9.13
CA ALA A 628 17.79 -0.54 10.07
C ALA A 628 17.30 -1.37 11.27
N VAL A 629 17.02 -2.65 11.06
CA VAL A 629 16.49 -3.58 12.08
C VAL A 629 17.59 -4.10 13.03
N VAL A 630 18.79 -4.40 12.53
CA VAL A 630 19.90 -4.96 13.36
C VAL A 630 20.13 -4.26 14.71
N PRO A 631 20.18 -2.91 14.80
CA PRO A 631 20.41 -2.23 16.08
C PRO A 631 19.15 -2.07 16.96
N CYS A 632 17.96 -2.49 16.50
CA CYS A 632 16.70 -2.21 17.18
C CYS A 632 16.37 -3.25 18.25
N GLU A 633 16.30 -2.86 19.52
CA GLU A 633 16.02 -3.77 20.65
C GLU A 633 14.58 -4.28 20.68
N ALA A 634 13.63 -3.56 20.08
CA ALA A 634 12.25 -4.05 19.87
C ALA A 634 12.16 -5.22 18.88
N VAL A 635 13.27 -5.64 18.27
CA VAL A 635 13.36 -6.87 17.48
C VAL A 635 14.13 -7.90 18.30
N GLY A 636 13.62 -9.12 18.41
CA GLY A 636 14.26 -10.20 19.15
C GLY A 636 15.63 -10.59 18.58
N TRP A 637 16.43 -11.30 19.37
CA TRP A 637 17.76 -11.78 18.96
C TRP A 637 17.71 -12.65 17.69
N THR A 638 16.62 -13.41 17.50
CA THR A 638 16.40 -14.20 16.28
C THR A 638 16.36 -13.33 15.02
N GLY A 639 15.57 -12.25 15.02
CA GLY A 639 15.46 -11.33 13.90
C GLY A 639 16.78 -10.59 13.65
N ARG A 640 17.40 -10.04 14.71
CA ARG A 640 18.65 -9.28 14.61
C ARG A 640 19.84 -10.10 14.11
N VAL A 641 20.06 -11.30 14.65
CA VAL A 641 21.20 -12.16 14.25
C VAL A 641 21.02 -12.69 12.82
N LYS A 642 19.80 -13.08 12.43
CA LYS A 642 19.51 -13.47 11.03
C LYS A 642 19.75 -12.30 10.08
N ALA A 643 19.25 -11.11 10.40
CA ALA A 643 19.46 -9.90 9.63
C ALA A 643 20.95 -9.58 9.45
N ALA A 644 21.72 -9.56 10.56
CA ALA A 644 23.15 -9.29 10.54
C ALA A 644 23.93 -10.30 9.67
N ARG A 645 23.56 -11.58 9.72
CA ARG A 645 24.19 -12.61 8.87
C ARG A 645 23.88 -12.43 7.39
N ALA A 646 22.66 -12.07 7.06
CA ALA A 646 22.28 -11.85 5.66
C ALA A 646 23.00 -10.64 5.04
N LEU A 647 23.40 -9.66 5.86
CA LEU A 647 24.27 -8.55 5.46
C LEU A 647 25.73 -9.00 5.21
N GLY A 648 26.13 -10.15 5.75
CA GLY A 648 27.46 -10.74 5.54
C GLY A 648 28.56 -9.92 6.21
N PRO A 649 29.67 -9.59 5.50
CA PRO A 649 30.83 -8.93 6.11
C PRO A 649 30.52 -7.55 6.70
N GLU A 650 29.46 -6.86 6.23
CA GLU A 650 29.03 -5.55 6.74
C GLU A 650 28.74 -5.53 8.25
N ARG A 651 28.35 -6.66 8.83
CA ARG A 651 27.99 -6.79 10.26
C ARG A 651 28.82 -7.85 11.00
N ALA A 652 29.97 -8.25 10.45
CA ALA A 652 30.86 -9.20 11.11
C ALA A 652 31.32 -8.70 12.49
N ASP A 653 31.70 -7.42 12.61
CA ASP A 653 32.13 -6.82 13.87
C ASP A 653 31.00 -6.72 14.89
N TRP A 654 29.76 -6.48 14.43
CA TRP A 654 28.58 -6.48 15.28
C TRP A 654 28.30 -7.88 15.82
N LEU A 655 28.35 -8.92 14.98
CA LEU A 655 28.20 -10.31 15.41
C LEU A 655 29.29 -10.72 16.41
N ALA A 656 30.54 -10.29 16.18
CA ALA A 656 31.63 -10.51 17.13
C ALA A 656 31.42 -9.73 18.45
N GLY A 657 30.84 -8.53 18.39
CA GLY A 657 30.44 -7.74 19.56
C GLY A 657 29.34 -8.42 20.37
N VAL A 658 28.29 -8.92 19.69
CA VAL A 658 27.20 -9.68 20.30
C VAL A 658 27.70 -10.98 20.93
N ALA A 659 28.63 -11.68 20.28
CA ALA A 659 29.28 -12.85 20.87
C ALA A 659 30.02 -12.51 22.17
N ARG A 660 30.80 -11.41 22.20
CA ARG A 660 31.47 -10.94 23.43
C ARG A 660 30.47 -10.51 24.50
N TYR A 661 29.39 -9.86 24.10
CA TYR A 661 28.32 -9.45 25.00
C TYR A 661 27.65 -10.66 25.66
N ALA A 662 27.28 -11.68 24.89
CA ALA A 662 26.76 -12.94 25.42
C ALA A 662 27.73 -13.64 26.38
N SER A 663 29.04 -13.63 26.08
CA SER A 663 30.05 -14.13 27.03
C SER A 663 30.08 -13.35 28.35
N SER A 664 29.94 -12.02 28.30
CA SER A 664 29.84 -11.20 29.51
C SER A 664 28.55 -11.46 30.29
N LEU A 665 27.43 -11.69 29.60
CA LEU A 665 26.14 -12.00 30.20
C LEU A 665 26.15 -13.38 30.89
N ALA A 666 26.87 -14.35 30.34
CA ALA A 666 27.00 -15.68 30.93
C ALA A 666 27.68 -15.69 32.32
N GLU A 667 28.49 -14.67 32.63
CA GLU A 667 29.11 -14.47 33.94
C GLU A 667 28.17 -13.74 34.95
N GLY A 668 27.00 -13.29 34.48
CA GLY A 668 26.01 -12.52 35.25
C GLY A 668 25.06 -13.38 36.08
N GLY A 669 23.91 -12.79 36.44
CA GLY A 669 22.82 -13.48 37.11
C GLY A 669 21.95 -14.27 36.14
N PHE A 670 20.89 -14.89 36.67
CA PHE A 670 20.01 -15.79 35.90
C PHE A 670 19.41 -15.15 34.63
N ALA A 671 18.95 -13.91 34.72
CA ALA A 671 18.33 -13.22 33.57
C ALA A 671 19.37 -12.95 32.46
N GLU A 672 20.58 -12.52 32.83
CA GLU A 672 21.68 -12.35 31.89
C GLU A 672 22.11 -13.68 31.26
N GLN A 673 22.22 -14.74 32.07
CA GLN A 673 22.57 -16.08 31.59
C GLN A 673 21.53 -16.66 30.62
N ALA A 674 20.24 -16.43 30.87
CA ALA A 674 19.18 -16.84 29.97
C ALA A 674 19.27 -16.11 28.62
N GLU A 675 19.52 -14.80 28.62
CA GLU A 675 19.73 -14.02 27.41
C GLU A 675 21.00 -14.47 26.64
N ALA A 676 22.08 -14.80 27.35
CA ALA A 676 23.29 -15.34 26.74
C ALA A 676 23.01 -16.64 25.96
N LEU A 677 22.20 -17.55 26.53
CA LEU A 677 21.80 -18.79 25.87
C LEU A 677 20.93 -18.53 24.62
N GLU A 678 20.04 -17.54 24.64
CA GLU A 678 19.25 -17.14 23.47
C GLU A 678 20.15 -16.61 22.34
N ILE A 679 21.13 -15.77 22.67
CA ILE A 679 22.10 -15.24 21.70
C ILE A 679 22.95 -16.39 21.12
N TRP A 680 23.49 -17.25 21.98
CA TRP A 680 24.31 -18.39 21.56
C TRP A 680 23.53 -19.45 20.78
N GLU A 681 22.23 -19.65 21.04
CA GLU A 681 21.37 -20.46 20.16
C GLU A 681 21.45 -19.92 18.73
N GLN A 682 21.18 -18.62 18.56
CA GLN A 682 21.13 -18.03 17.22
C GLN A 682 22.51 -18.11 16.56
N LEU A 683 23.59 -17.83 17.30
CA LEU A 683 24.96 -17.95 16.79
C LEU A 683 25.34 -19.42 16.47
N GLY A 684 24.91 -20.36 17.30
CA GLY A 684 25.23 -21.79 17.22
C GLY A 684 24.63 -22.53 16.02
N ARG A 685 23.56 -22.01 15.42
CA ARG A 685 22.94 -22.61 14.21
C ARG A 685 23.89 -22.77 13.01
N HIS A 686 24.97 -21.98 12.96
CA HIS A 686 25.92 -22.02 11.85
C HIS A 686 27.38 -22.16 12.28
N ASP A 687 27.70 -21.93 13.55
CA ASP A 687 29.05 -22.03 14.09
C ASP A 687 29.07 -23.03 15.25
N THR A 688 29.91 -24.05 15.12
CA THR A 688 30.06 -25.11 16.13
C THR A 688 30.63 -24.58 17.44
N ALA A 689 31.45 -23.52 17.42
CA ALA A 689 32.10 -23.02 18.62
C ALA A 689 31.08 -22.51 19.66
N PHE A 690 30.01 -21.85 19.23
CA PHE A 690 28.96 -21.40 20.15
C PHE A 690 28.11 -22.56 20.69
N ARG A 691 27.97 -23.65 19.92
CA ARG A 691 27.34 -24.88 20.42
C ARG A 691 28.20 -25.53 21.49
N ASP A 692 29.50 -25.59 21.28
CA ASP A 692 30.45 -26.13 22.25
C ASP A 692 30.50 -25.24 23.52
N LEU A 693 30.31 -23.92 23.39
CA LEU A 693 30.15 -22.99 24.53
C LEU A 693 28.86 -23.24 25.32
N VAL A 694 27.72 -23.42 24.65
CA VAL A 694 26.45 -23.78 25.31
C VAL A 694 26.61 -25.13 26.03
N GLU A 695 27.27 -26.10 25.40
CA GLU A 695 27.54 -27.41 26.00
C GLU A 695 28.42 -27.31 27.24
N ALA A 696 29.51 -26.54 27.18
CA ALA A 696 30.39 -26.28 28.32
C ALA A 696 29.64 -25.55 29.46
N PHE A 697 28.85 -24.52 29.12
CA PHE A 697 28.04 -23.79 30.08
C PHE A 697 27.04 -24.72 30.78
N CYS A 698 26.29 -25.52 30.01
CA CYS A 698 25.33 -26.47 30.59
C CYS A 698 25.99 -27.58 31.43
N ALA A 699 27.23 -27.98 31.12
CA ALA A 699 27.96 -28.98 31.89
C ALA A 699 28.40 -28.49 33.28
N GLU A 700 28.52 -27.17 33.48
CA GLU A 700 28.83 -26.56 34.77
C GLU A 700 27.58 -26.36 35.64
N LEU A 701 26.39 -26.42 35.05
CA LEU A 701 25.12 -26.31 35.75
C LEU A 701 24.83 -27.60 36.54
N SER A 702 24.31 -27.44 37.76
CA SER A 702 23.85 -28.56 38.59
C SER A 702 22.36 -28.40 38.94
N PRO A 703 21.45 -28.91 38.10
CA PRO A 703 20.01 -28.88 38.37
C PRO A 703 19.60 -29.57 39.67
N ALA A 704 20.40 -30.53 40.14
CA ALA A 704 20.15 -31.25 41.38
C ALA A 704 20.47 -30.43 42.64
N SER A 705 21.20 -29.32 42.50
CA SER A 705 21.66 -28.46 43.61
C SER A 705 20.99 -27.10 43.64
N ASP A 706 20.48 -26.62 42.50
CA ASP A 706 19.79 -25.33 42.35
C ASP A 706 18.75 -25.46 41.23
N LEU A 707 17.47 -25.23 41.55
CA LEU A 707 16.38 -25.34 40.58
C LEU A 707 16.41 -24.25 39.51
N MET A 708 17.03 -23.09 39.74
CA MET A 708 17.20 -22.07 38.69
C MET A 708 18.02 -22.62 37.50
N HIS A 709 18.93 -23.56 37.76
CA HIS A 709 19.69 -24.24 36.71
C HIS A 709 18.84 -25.15 35.82
N VAL A 710 17.66 -25.60 36.28
CA VAL A 710 16.72 -26.38 35.45
C VAL A 710 16.27 -25.56 34.24
N ASP A 711 15.98 -24.27 34.44
CA ASP A 711 15.56 -23.36 33.39
C ASP A 711 16.67 -23.08 32.37
N LEU A 712 17.88 -22.81 32.85
CA LEU A 712 19.06 -22.60 31.99
C LEU A 712 19.41 -23.87 31.22
N VAL A 713 19.31 -25.06 31.83
CA VAL A 713 19.47 -26.34 31.12
C VAL A 713 18.40 -26.51 30.06
N ALA A 714 17.13 -26.18 30.32
CA ALA A 714 16.08 -26.28 29.32
C ALA A 714 16.29 -25.33 28.11
N LEU A 715 16.76 -24.11 28.37
CA LEU A 715 17.15 -23.15 27.32
C LEU A 715 18.37 -23.67 26.54
N GLY A 716 19.39 -24.19 27.21
CA GLY A 716 20.56 -24.79 26.56
C GLY A 716 20.24 -26.03 25.74
N VAL A 717 19.34 -26.90 26.21
CA VAL A 717 18.83 -28.05 25.44
C VAL A 717 18.11 -27.58 24.18
N THR A 718 17.33 -26.49 24.27
CA THR A 718 16.70 -25.88 23.10
C THR A 718 17.73 -25.38 22.10
N ALA A 719 18.79 -24.72 22.58
CA ALA A 719 19.89 -24.26 21.74
C ALA A 719 20.67 -25.40 21.04
N LEU A 720 20.79 -26.56 21.69
CA LEU A 720 21.52 -27.73 21.18
C LEU A 720 20.69 -28.69 20.31
N SER A 721 19.36 -28.52 20.32
CA SER A 721 18.38 -29.49 19.80
C SER A 721 18.61 -29.93 18.34
N TRP A 722 19.05 -29.04 17.46
CA TRP A 722 19.19 -29.31 16.02
C TRP A 722 20.39 -30.21 15.65
N HIS A 723 21.35 -30.40 16.56
CA HIS A 723 22.64 -31.01 16.20
C HIS A 723 23.25 -31.95 17.25
N ARG A 724 22.85 -31.87 18.52
CA ARG A 724 23.42 -32.66 19.64
C ARG A 724 22.32 -33.37 20.44
N PHE A 725 21.37 -34.01 19.73
CA PHE A 725 20.22 -34.70 20.33
C PHE A 725 20.56 -35.63 21.51
N GLY A 726 21.65 -36.38 21.41
CA GLY A 726 22.09 -37.30 22.47
C GLY A 726 22.46 -36.60 23.78
N MET A 727 23.19 -35.47 23.70
CA MET A 727 23.59 -34.69 24.88
C MET A 727 22.39 -33.96 25.49
N GLY A 728 21.56 -33.32 24.64
CA GLY A 728 20.34 -32.65 25.08
C GLY A 728 19.37 -33.62 25.78
N SER A 729 19.31 -34.88 25.33
CA SER A 729 18.52 -35.93 25.99
C SER A 729 19.06 -36.32 27.37
N THR A 730 20.36 -36.24 27.60
CA THR A 730 20.97 -36.48 28.93
C THR A 730 20.65 -35.33 29.87
N LEU A 731 20.93 -34.09 29.44
CA LEU A 731 20.70 -32.86 30.21
C LEU A 731 19.23 -32.69 30.60
N ILE A 732 18.29 -32.92 29.67
CA ILE A 732 16.86 -32.84 29.99
C ILE A 732 16.42 -33.95 30.96
N GLY A 733 17.07 -35.11 30.92
CA GLY A 733 16.82 -36.20 31.87
C GLY A 733 17.28 -35.85 33.29
N GLU A 734 18.41 -35.14 33.42
CA GLU A 734 18.91 -34.64 34.70
C GLU A 734 17.99 -33.54 35.27
N ALA A 735 17.55 -32.60 34.43
CA ALA A 735 16.57 -31.58 34.77
C ALA A 735 15.22 -32.20 35.23
N GLU A 736 14.72 -33.20 34.51
CA GLU A 736 13.51 -33.95 34.89
C GLU A 736 13.68 -34.63 36.26
N GLN A 737 14.83 -35.28 36.49
CA GLN A 737 15.10 -35.97 37.74
C GLN A 737 15.22 -35.00 38.92
N ALA A 738 15.82 -33.83 38.72
CA ALA A 738 15.90 -32.77 39.71
C ALA A 738 14.50 -32.25 40.10
N LEU A 739 13.65 -31.91 39.13
CA LEU A 739 12.27 -31.48 39.39
C LEU A 739 11.46 -32.55 40.13
N ARG A 740 11.55 -33.82 39.71
CA ARG A 740 10.85 -34.94 40.39
C ARG A 740 11.29 -35.12 41.84
N ARG A 741 12.59 -34.97 42.12
CA ARG A 741 13.12 -35.01 43.49
C ARG A 741 12.59 -33.84 44.31
N ALA A 742 12.56 -32.63 43.73
CA ALA A 742 12.05 -31.45 44.39
C ALA A 742 10.53 -31.54 44.69
N PHE A 743 9.76 -32.20 43.82
CA PHE A 743 8.35 -32.51 44.07
C PHE A 743 8.15 -33.49 45.25
N THR A 744 9.10 -34.39 45.49
CA THR A 744 8.97 -35.48 46.47
C THR A 744 9.51 -35.10 47.84
N ASP A 745 10.67 -34.41 47.92
CA ASP A 745 11.40 -34.13 49.17
C ASP A 745 11.44 -32.63 49.53
N ARG A 746 10.27 -31.97 49.58
CA ARG A 746 10.15 -30.51 49.83
C ARG A 746 10.81 -30.04 51.14
N GLY A 747 10.94 -30.91 52.15
CA GLY A 747 11.54 -30.60 53.45
C GLY A 747 13.07 -30.46 53.43
N VAL A 748 13.73 -30.89 52.35
CA VAL A 748 15.20 -30.86 52.20
C VAL A 748 15.64 -29.72 51.25
N LEU A 749 14.69 -29.03 50.61
CA LEU A 749 14.96 -27.95 49.66
C LEU A 749 15.47 -26.67 50.31
N SER A 750 16.36 -25.98 49.61
CA SER A 750 16.81 -24.65 50.01
C SER A 750 15.64 -23.64 50.01
N PRO A 751 15.74 -22.52 50.76
CA PRO A 751 14.73 -21.47 50.69
C PRO A 751 14.53 -20.90 49.27
N ALA A 752 15.59 -20.84 48.46
CA ALA A 752 15.53 -20.35 47.08
C ALA A 752 14.78 -21.32 46.16
N ASP A 753 15.06 -22.62 46.25
CA ASP A 753 14.36 -23.65 45.47
C ASP A 753 12.87 -23.73 45.81
N ARG A 754 12.52 -23.53 47.08
CA ARG A 754 11.12 -23.45 47.50
C ARG A 754 10.42 -22.23 46.90
N ALA A 755 11.08 -21.07 46.92
CA ALA A 755 10.54 -19.85 46.31
C ALA A 755 10.38 -20.01 44.79
N HIS A 756 11.34 -20.64 44.11
CA HIS A 756 11.27 -20.92 42.68
C HIS A 756 10.09 -21.86 42.34
N LEU A 757 9.87 -22.93 43.12
CA LEU A 757 8.71 -23.80 42.94
C LEU A 757 7.37 -23.09 43.20
N ASP A 758 7.33 -22.17 44.16
CA ASP A 758 6.09 -21.49 44.54
C ASP A 758 5.73 -20.35 43.55
N LEU A 759 6.73 -19.75 42.86
CA LEU A 759 6.54 -18.55 42.03
C LEU A 759 6.78 -18.76 40.52
N GLU A 760 7.68 -19.65 40.12
CA GLU A 760 8.19 -19.72 38.73
C GLU A 760 7.93 -21.07 38.03
N LEU A 761 7.39 -22.06 38.76
CA LEU A 761 7.20 -23.43 38.28
C LEU A 761 6.42 -23.52 36.95
N SER A 762 5.44 -22.65 36.71
CA SER A 762 4.68 -22.63 35.45
C SER A 762 5.59 -22.36 34.23
N THR A 763 6.48 -21.36 34.34
CA THR A 763 7.44 -20.99 33.30
C THR A 763 8.53 -22.05 33.12
N THR A 764 8.98 -22.64 34.22
CA THR A 764 9.96 -23.75 34.20
C THR A 764 9.40 -24.98 33.52
N LEU A 765 8.14 -25.35 33.81
CA LEU A 765 7.46 -26.45 33.13
C LEU A 765 7.30 -26.17 31.63
N VAL A 766 6.98 -24.95 31.22
CA VAL A 766 6.92 -24.55 29.80
C VAL A 766 8.24 -24.79 29.09
N ARG A 767 9.36 -24.31 29.67
CA ARG A 767 10.69 -24.45 29.08
C ARG A 767 11.15 -25.91 29.02
N VAL A 768 10.97 -26.67 30.11
CA VAL A 768 11.36 -28.09 30.17
C VAL A 768 10.52 -28.95 29.23
N VAL A 769 9.21 -28.70 29.14
CA VAL A 769 8.34 -29.39 28.18
C VAL A 769 8.77 -29.05 26.75
N GLN A 770 9.01 -27.77 26.42
CA GLN A 770 9.51 -27.39 25.09
C GLN A 770 10.84 -28.09 24.76
N ALA A 771 11.77 -28.17 25.72
CA ALA A 771 13.04 -28.86 25.56
C ALA A 771 12.87 -30.38 25.32
N PHE A 772 11.92 -31.04 26.01
CA PHE A 772 11.56 -32.44 25.75
C PHE A 772 11.06 -32.67 24.31
N TYR A 773 10.27 -31.75 23.78
CA TYR A 773 9.82 -31.80 22.39
C TYR A 773 10.98 -31.58 21.42
N ASN A 774 11.86 -30.61 21.71
CA ASN A 774 13.01 -30.29 20.89
C ASN A 774 14.01 -31.48 20.75
N VAL A 775 14.10 -32.35 21.76
CA VAL A 775 14.93 -33.58 21.70
C VAL A 775 14.16 -34.84 21.29
N GLY A 776 12.90 -34.73 20.88
CA GLY A 776 12.09 -35.85 20.42
C GLY A 776 11.66 -36.84 21.51
N ARG A 777 11.49 -36.39 22.76
CA ARG A 777 11.05 -37.21 23.90
C ARG A 777 9.71 -36.72 24.52
N PRO A 778 8.62 -36.63 23.74
CA PRO A 778 7.33 -36.11 24.21
C PRO A 778 6.71 -36.93 25.34
N ALA A 779 7.00 -38.24 25.40
CA ALA A 779 6.56 -39.10 26.51
C ALA A 779 7.19 -38.70 27.86
N GLY A 780 8.37 -38.06 27.86
CA GLY A 780 9.00 -37.52 29.06
C GLY A 780 8.27 -36.28 29.58
N ALA A 781 7.90 -35.36 28.68
CA ALA A 781 7.10 -34.18 29.01
C ALA A 781 5.77 -34.56 29.67
N GLN A 782 5.03 -35.51 29.11
CA GLN A 782 3.76 -35.95 29.68
C GLN A 782 3.95 -36.57 31.07
N LYS A 783 4.94 -37.45 31.22
CA LYS A 783 5.26 -38.07 32.53
C LYS A 783 5.68 -37.05 33.58
N LEU A 784 6.32 -35.93 33.19
CA LEU A 784 6.71 -34.87 34.11
C LEU A 784 5.47 -34.08 34.57
N LEU A 785 4.59 -33.69 33.65
CA LEU A 785 3.34 -32.99 33.97
C LEU A 785 2.42 -33.85 34.85
N ASP A 786 2.33 -35.16 34.60
CA ASP A 786 1.54 -36.09 35.40
C ASP A 786 2.14 -36.32 36.81
N ALA A 787 3.40 -35.96 37.02
CA ALA A 787 4.11 -36.14 38.28
C ALA A 787 4.11 -34.88 39.17
N VAL A 788 3.50 -33.78 38.71
CA VAL A 788 3.32 -32.57 39.53
C VAL A 788 2.33 -32.89 40.66
N PRO A 789 2.70 -32.72 41.94
CA PRO A 789 1.80 -32.95 43.07
C PRO A 789 0.60 -32.01 43.05
N VAL A 790 -0.55 -32.47 43.57
CA VAL A 790 -1.80 -31.68 43.59
C VAL A 790 -1.61 -30.36 44.34
N GLU A 791 -0.74 -30.32 45.34
CA GLU A 791 -0.40 -29.15 46.15
C GLU A 791 0.45 -28.11 45.40
N LEU A 792 1.04 -28.47 44.25
CA LEU A 792 1.81 -27.60 43.36
C LEU A 792 1.08 -27.32 42.04
N CYS A 793 -0.06 -27.97 41.78
CA CYS A 793 -0.85 -27.72 40.58
C CYS A 793 -1.46 -26.31 40.54
N ARG A 794 -1.53 -25.62 41.68
CA ARG A 794 -2.04 -24.25 41.81
C ARG A 794 -0.95 -23.35 42.36
N ASP A 795 -0.69 -22.23 41.70
CA ASP A 795 0.25 -21.22 42.21
C ASP A 795 -0.39 -20.31 43.29
N VAL A 796 0.35 -19.30 43.74
CA VAL A 796 -0.09 -18.32 44.75
C VAL A 796 -1.33 -17.51 44.32
N LEU A 797 -1.65 -17.50 43.02
CA LEU A 797 -2.81 -16.83 42.41
C LEU A 797 -3.95 -17.81 42.08
N ASP A 798 -3.86 -19.08 42.49
CA ASP A 798 -4.80 -20.16 42.19
C ASP A 798 -4.89 -20.53 40.69
N GLU A 799 -3.86 -20.21 39.90
CA GLU A 799 -3.77 -20.58 38.49
C GLU A 799 -3.17 -21.99 38.31
N ASP A 800 -3.62 -22.73 37.28
CA ASP A 800 -3.08 -24.06 36.98
C ASP A 800 -1.68 -23.93 36.34
N VAL A 801 -0.64 -24.24 37.11
CA VAL A 801 0.75 -24.12 36.67
C VAL A 801 1.10 -25.02 35.48
N THR A 802 0.31 -26.08 35.24
CA THR A 802 0.52 -26.99 34.12
C THR A 802 -0.18 -26.53 32.85
N ALA A 803 -1.11 -25.58 32.92
CA ALA A 803 -1.95 -25.17 31.79
C ALA A 803 -1.13 -24.67 30.59
N GLN A 804 -0.19 -23.74 30.81
CA GLN A 804 0.65 -23.21 29.73
C GLN A 804 1.56 -24.29 29.13
N ALA A 805 2.15 -25.15 29.95
CA ALA A 805 2.98 -26.26 29.47
C ALA A 805 2.15 -27.29 28.66
N ARG A 806 0.89 -27.55 29.05
CA ARG A 806 -0.06 -28.35 28.26
C ARG A 806 -0.41 -27.69 26.93
N THR A 807 -0.45 -26.35 26.83
CA THR A 807 -0.61 -25.68 25.53
C THR A 807 0.61 -25.86 24.62
N VAL A 808 1.82 -25.92 25.17
CA VAL A 808 3.04 -26.26 24.41
C VAL A 808 2.99 -27.70 23.89
N THR A 809 2.53 -28.64 24.73
CA THR A 809 2.26 -30.03 24.34
C THR A 809 1.26 -30.11 23.19
N SER A 810 0.16 -29.35 23.24
CA SER A 810 -0.84 -29.31 22.16
C SER A 810 -0.35 -28.58 20.90
N ARG A 811 0.47 -27.53 21.03
CA ARG A 811 1.09 -26.82 19.89
C ARG A 811 2.18 -27.64 19.22
N SER A 812 2.93 -28.45 19.97
CA SER A 812 4.04 -29.24 19.42
C SER A 812 3.58 -30.57 18.81
N THR A 813 2.54 -31.20 19.38
CA THR A 813 1.80 -32.29 18.71
C THR A 813 0.93 -31.76 17.56
N GLY A 814 0.41 -30.54 17.75
CA GLY A 814 -0.17 -29.68 16.73
C GLY A 814 0.77 -29.51 15.55
N ARG A 815 2.01 -29.06 15.73
CA ARG A 815 2.99 -28.76 14.66
C ARG A 815 3.29 -29.92 13.70
N GLN A 816 3.26 -31.18 14.14
CA GLN A 816 3.36 -32.34 13.24
C GLN A 816 2.05 -32.64 12.50
N ALA A 817 0.91 -32.47 13.19
CA ALA A 817 -0.41 -32.56 12.57
C ALA A 817 -0.77 -31.29 11.78
N GLU A 818 -0.10 -30.17 12.00
CA GLU A 818 -0.23 -28.86 11.37
C GLU A 818 0.76 -28.76 10.22
N GLU A 819 1.94 -29.37 10.17
CA GLU A 819 2.67 -29.47 8.88
C GLU A 819 1.89 -30.31 7.84
N GLU A 820 1.14 -31.33 8.28
CA GLU A 820 0.22 -32.10 7.44
C GLU A 820 -1.16 -31.43 7.26
N ALA A 821 -1.68 -30.74 8.27
CA ALA A 821 -2.96 -30.03 8.20
C ALA A 821 -2.83 -28.54 7.82
N GLU A 822 -1.67 -27.92 7.68
CA GLU A 822 -1.43 -26.55 7.16
C GLU A 822 -1.24 -26.63 5.64
N ALA A 823 -0.93 -27.81 5.10
CA ALA A 823 -1.21 -28.18 3.72
C ALA A 823 -2.72 -28.39 3.44
N GLU A 824 -3.56 -28.54 4.48
CA GLU A 824 -4.98 -28.88 4.36
C GLU A 824 -5.95 -27.82 4.95
N ARG A 825 -5.48 -26.95 5.86
CA ARG A 825 -6.20 -25.86 6.57
C ARG A 825 -5.93 -24.48 5.98
N THR A 826 -4.95 -24.36 5.07
CA THR A 826 -4.87 -23.23 4.09
C THR A 826 -6.04 -23.22 3.10
N LYS A 827 -7.09 -24.01 3.34
CA LYS A 827 -8.34 -24.07 2.56
C LYS A 827 -9.60 -23.73 3.34
N GLU A 828 -9.55 -23.53 4.65
CA GLU A 828 -10.80 -23.38 5.43
C GLU A 828 -10.65 -22.40 6.60
N LYS A 829 -10.94 -21.12 6.29
CA LYS A 829 -11.59 -20.07 7.11
C LYS A 829 -10.75 -18.86 7.52
N SER A 830 -11.16 -17.74 6.93
CA SER A 830 -11.46 -16.40 7.50
C SER A 830 -10.74 -15.31 6.72
N GLY A 831 -11.48 -14.35 6.11
CA GLY A 831 -11.00 -13.06 5.55
C GLY A 831 -9.91 -13.11 4.46
N ASP A 832 -8.82 -13.80 4.73
CA ASP A 832 -7.69 -14.11 3.87
C ASP A 832 -8.10 -14.86 2.60
N ASP A 833 -9.18 -15.66 2.64
CA ASP A 833 -9.73 -16.31 1.43
C ASP A 833 -10.14 -15.26 0.39
N GLU A 834 -10.78 -14.16 0.78
CA GLU A 834 -11.21 -13.12 -0.16
C GLU A 834 -10.00 -12.37 -0.76
N PHE A 835 -9.01 -11.99 0.05
CA PHE A 835 -7.82 -11.30 -0.46
C PHE A 835 -6.91 -12.23 -1.28
N ALA A 836 -6.76 -13.48 -0.88
CA ALA A 836 -6.03 -14.49 -1.63
C ALA A 836 -6.74 -14.84 -2.94
N ASP A 837 -8.07 -14.92 -2.95
CA ASP A 837 -8.89 -15.11 -4.15
C ASP A 837 -8.77 -13.90 -5.09
N ILE A 838 -8.80 -12.67 -4.55
CA ILE A 838 -8.54 -11.45 -5.34
C ILE A 838 -7.13 -11.48 -5.92
N GLN A 839 -6.11 -11.83 -5.14
CA GLN A 839 -4.72 -11.92 -5.62
C GLN A 839 -4.54 -13.02 -6.68
N ALA A 840 -5.15 -14.18 -6.48
CA ALA A 840 -5.15 -15.28 -7.43
C ALA A 840 -5.90 -14.90 -8.72
N ALA A 841 -7.04 -14.22 -8.60
CA ALA A 841 -7.78 -13.66 -9.72
C ALA A 841 -6.98 -12.55 -10.43
N LEU A 842 -6.23 -11.71 -9.73
CA LEU A 842 -5.35 -10.71 -10.34
C LEU A 842 -4.24 -11.37 -11.17
N LYS A 843 -3.71 -12.53 -10.73
CA LYS A 843 -2.70 -13.30 -11.47
C LYS A 843 -3.29 -14.10 -12.65
N ALA A 844 -4.44 -14.75 -12.45
CA ALA A 844 -5.06 -15.63 -13.46
C ALA A 844 -5.95 -14.87 -14.46
N HIS A 845 -6.69 -13.87 -13.98
CA HIS A 845 -7.70 -13.08 -14.70
C HIS A 845 -7.66 -11.59 -14.28
N PRO A 846 -6.62 -10.81 -14.69
CA PRO A 846 -6.33 -9.47 -14.13
C PRO A 846 -7.45 -8.43 -14.18
N VAL A 847 -8.43 -8.59 -15.06
CA VAL A 847 -9.59 -7.69 -15.16
C VAL A 847 -10.66 -8.06 -14.13
N HIS A 848 -10.95 -9.35 -13.99
CA HIS A 848 -11.86 -9.85 -12.96
C HIS A 848 -11.29 -9.59 -11.56
N GLY A 849 -9.99 -9.86 -11.35
CA GLY A 849 -9.31 -9.51 -10.09
C GLY A 849 -9.39 -8.03 -9.75
N ARG A 850 -9.30 -7.13 -10.74
CA ARG A 850 -9.46 -5.68 -10.55
C ARG A 850 -10.89 -5.28 -10.18
N GLN A 851 -11.89 -5.93 -10.76
CA GLN A 851 -13.30 -5.73 -10.39
C GLN A 851 -13.55 -6.18 -8.94
N LEU A 852 -13.12 -7.39 -8.58
CA LEU A 852 -13.24 -7.91 -7.23
C LEU A 852 -12.52 -7.02 -6.20
N LEU A 853 -11.30 -6.54 -6.53
CA LEU A 853 -10.58 -5.58 -5.71
C LEU A 853 -11.38 -4.28 -5.51
N THR A 854 -11.96 -3.73 -6.58
CA THR A 854 -12.75 -2.50 -6.52
C THR A 854 -14.00 -2.69 -5.67
N GLU A 855 -14.71 -3.81 -5.82
CA GLU A 855 -15.92 -4.14 -5.05
C GLU A 855 -15.60 -4.41 -3.57
N ALA A 856 -14.50 -5.08 -3.27
CA ALA A 856 -14.01 -5.30 -1.91
C ALA A 856 -13.63 -3.99 -1.23
N PHE A 857 -12.90 -3.12 -1.93
CA PHE A 857 -12.51 -1.81 -1.42
C PHE A 857 -13.71 -0.88 -1.22
N ALA A 858 -14.65 -0.81 -2.17
CA ALA A 858 -15.86 0.00 -2.05
C ALA A 858 -16.77 -0.43 -0.89
N ARG A 859 -16.89 -1.75 -0.63
CA ARG A 859 -17.62 -2.26 0.54
C ARG A 859 -16.95 -1.85 1.87
N TRP A 860 -15.62 -1.86 1.90
CA TRP A 860 -14.86 -1.39 3.06
C TRP A 860 -15.05 0.13 3.28
N GLU A 861 -15.02 0.92 2.20
CA GLU A 861 -15.19 2.39 2.25
C GLU A 861 -16.61 2.85 2.60
N GLY A 862 -17.64 2.12 2.16
CA GLY A 862 -19.06 2.47 2.35
C GLY A 862 -19.53 2.60 3.81
N HIS A 863 -18.62 2.41 4.78
CA HIS A 863 -18.87 2.50 6.22
C HIS A 863 -18.09 3.65 6.90
N ALA A 864 -17.65 4.67 6.14
CA ALA A 864 -16.97 5.85 6.69
C ALA A 864 -17.81 6.50 7.80
N SER A 865 -17.29 6.51 9.03
CA SER A 865 -17.95 7.14 10.17
C SER A 865 -17.81 8.67 10.10
N SER A 866 -18.87 9.39 10.48
CA SER A 866 -18.83 10.84 10.60
C SER A 866 -17.79 11.26 11.65
N VAL A 867 -16.87 12.15 11.28
CA VAL A 867 -15.87 12.70 12.21
C VAL A 867 -16.55 13.59 13.24
N GLY A 868 -16.36 13.28 14.53
CA GLY A 868 -16.60 14.25 15.58
C GLY A 868 -15.40 15.21 15.70
N ALA A 869 -15.63 16.50 15.90
CA ALA A 869 -14.59 17.52 16.09
C ALA A 869 -13.86 17.42 17.45
N HIS A 870 -13.74 16.21 17.99
CA HIS A 870 -13.19 15.94 19.31
C HIS A 870 -11.74 16.40 19.38
N GLY A 871 -11.45 17.30 20.33
CA GLY A 871 -10.10 17.73 20.67
C GLY A 871 -9.59 19.00 19.98
N TRP A 872 -10.07 19.39 18.79
CA TRP A 872 -9.64 20.63 18.10
C TRP A 872 -10.77 21.66 17.90
N GLY A 873 -12.04 21.24 17.94
CA GLY A 873 -13.18 22.14 17.70
C GLY A 873 -13.30 23.27 18.71
N LEU A 874 -13.17 22.97 20.01
CA LEU A 874 -13.22 23.96 21.08
C LEU A 874 -12.07 24.99 21.03
N PRO A 875 -10.78 24.59 20.91
CA PRO A 875 -9.68 25.54 20.73
C PRO A 875 -9.83 26.44 19.50
N LEU A 876 -10.30 25.91 18.36
CA LEU A 876 -10.53 26.69 17.15
C LEU A 876 -11.68 27.69 17.34
N ALA A 877 -12.78 27.27 17.98
CA ALA A 877 -13.90 28.15 18.28
C ALA A 877 -13.50 29.31 19.20
N GLY A 878 -12.71 29.05 20.24
CA GLY A 878 -12.16 30.10 21.10
C GLY A 878 -11.29 31.10 20.32
N ALA A 879 -10.44 30.62 19.41
CA ALA A 879 -9.62 31.47 18.56
C ALA A 879 -10.46 32.34 17.59
N LEU A 880 -11.49 31.76 16.96
CA LEU A 880 -12.40 32.49 16.07
C LEU A 880 -13.21 33.57 16.79
N ALA A 881 -13.70 33.24 17.98
CA ALA A 881 -14.42 34.19 18.83
C ALA A 881 -13.54 35.42 19.17
N SER A 882 -12.24 35.21 19.41
CA SER A 882 -11.31 36.30 19.75
C SER A 882 -11.01 37.28 18.62
N ILE A 883 -11.35 36.93 17.38
CA ILE A 883 -11.20 37.81 16.20
C ILE A 883 -12.55 38.28 15.63
N GLY A 884 -13.66 38.05 16.35
CA GLY A 884 -14.99 38.53 15.98
C GLY A 884 -15.82 37.59 15.08
N HIS A 885 -15.40 36.33 14.91
CA HIS A 885 -16.14 35.32 14.13
C HIS A 885 -16.94 34.38 15.03
N ALA A 886 -17.75 34.95 15.94
CA ALA A 886 -18.38 34.19 17.00
C ALA A 886 -19.53 33.26 16.51
N GLU A 887 -20.20 33.60 15.41
CA GLU A 887 -21.23 32.74 14.81
C GLU A 887 -20.63 31.42 14.29
N ASP A 888 -19.51 31.50 13.55
CA ASP A 888 -18.80 30.30 13.08
C ASP A 888 -18.19 29.52 14.23
N ALA A 889 -17.72 30.21 15.29
CA ALA A 889 -17.25 29.57 16.51
C ALA A 889 -18.35 28.71 17.17
N VAL A 890 -19.58 29.21 17.27
CA VAL A 890 -20.72 28.44 17.80
C VAL A 890 -21.09 27.27 16.90
N ARG A 891 -21.13 27.46 15.58
CA ARG A 891 -21.38 26.37 14.62
C ARG A 891 -20.35 25.24 14.74
N LEU A 892 -19.10 25.57 15.06
CA LEU A 892 -18.04 24.59 15.28
C LEU A 892 -18.11 23.91 16.65
N ALA A 893 -18.35 24.67 17.72
CA ALA A 893 -18.28 24.17 19.10
C ALA A 893 -19.56 23.48 19.57
N VAL A 894 -20.74 24.01 19.24
CA VAL A 894 -22.03 23.53 19.76
C VAL A 894 -22.58 22.43 18.87
N ARG A 895 -22.12 21.20 19.12
CA ARG A 895 -22.53 20.00 18.36
C ARG A 895 -23.21 18.93 19.20
N SER A 896 -22.91 18.90 20.49
CA SER A 896 -23.52 17.97 21.43
C SER A 896 -24.95 18.44 21.76
N PRO A 897 -25.95 17.54 21.75
CA PRO A 897 -27.27 17.84 22.29
C PRO A 897 -27.27 17.88 23.83
N ASP A 898 -26.18 17.45 24.48
CA ASP A 898 -26.05 17.49 25.94
C ASP A 898 -26.01 18.94 26.45
N PRO A 899 -26.90 19.33 27.39
CA PRO A 899 -26.96 20.69 27.93
C PRO A 899 -25.68 21.14 28.63
N ALA A 900 -24.97 20.23 29.32
CA ALA A 900 -23.73 20.56 30.03
C ALA A 900 -22.59 20.85 29.05
N ASP A 901 -22.40 19.99 28.04
CA ASP A 901 -21.44 20.21 26.94
C ASP A 901 -21.71 21.49 26.15
N ARG A 902 -23.00 21.74 25.85
CA ARG A 902 -23.45 22.96 25.16
C ARG A 902 -23.13 24.21 25.98
N ALA A 903 -23.46 24.21 27.27
CA ALA A 903 -23.21 25.35 28.15
C ALA A 903 -21.72 25.66 28.28
N GLY A 904 -20.88 24.66 28.53
CA GLY A 904 -19.44 24.88 28.61
C GLY A 904 -18.83 25.34 27.27
N SER A 905 -19.33 24.84 26.13
CA SER A 905 -18.87 25.27 24.81
C SER A 905 -19.19 26.74 24.54
N LEU A 906 -20.42 27.17 24.88
CA LEU A 906 -20.84 28.56 24.78
C LEU A 906 -20.05 29.47 25.74
N ALA A 907 -19.73 29.00 26.94
CA ALA A 907 -18.87 29.72 27.88
C ALA A 907 -17.45 29.94 27.32
N VAL A 908 -16.87 28.94 26.64
CA VAL A 908 -15.57 29.09 25.95
C VAL A 908 -15.65 30.12 24.82
N VAL A 909 -16.71 30.09 24.00
CA VAL A 909 -16.92 31.10 22.94
C VAL A 909 -17.07 32.51 23.54
N SER A 910 -17.82 32.64 24.63
CA SER A 910 -17.96 33.91 25.37
C SER A 910 -16.61 34.44 25.85
N MET A 911 -15.79 33.60 26.50
CA MET A 911 -14.47 34.00 26.98
C MET A 911 -13.53 34.38 25.83
N GLY A 912 -13.61 33.69 24.68
CA GLY A 912 -12.89 34.06 23.46
C GLY A 912 -13.30 35.44 22.95
N CYS A 913 -14.61 35.71 22.84
CA CYS A 913 -15.14 37.03 22.44
C CYS A 913 -14.63 38.13 23.38
N ALA A 914 -14.68 37.89 24.70
CA ALA A 914 -14.21 38.84 25.70
C ALA A 914 -12.70 39.13 25.57
N ALA A 915 -11.88 38.11 25.33
CA ALA A 915 -10.44 38.27 25.09
C ALA A 915 -10.13 39.10 23.83
N GLY A 916 -11.00 39.05 22.82
CA GLY A 916 -10.94 39.89 21.61
C GLY A 916 -11.53 41.30 21.78
N GLY A 917 -12.15 41.62 22.93
CA GLY A 917 -12.84 42.88 23.17
C GLY A 917 -14.28 42.96 22.63
N HIS A 918 -14.85 41.85 22.15
CA HIS A 918 -16.22 41.75 21.63
C HIS A 918 -17.24 41.52 22.76
N LEU A 919 -17.36 42.49 23.69
CA LEU A 919 -18.09 42.32 24.95
C LEU A 919 -19.61 42.07 24.77
N THR A 920 -20.24 42.65 23.75
CA THR A 920 -21.67 42.45 23.48
C THR A 920 -21.97 41.00 23.09
N GLU A 921 -21.15 40.42 22.21
CA GLU A 921 -21.29 39.02 21.79
C GLU A 921 -20.92 38.08 22.93
N ALA A 922 -19.86 38.40 23.68
CA ALA A 922 -19.47 37.66 24.87
C ALA A 922 -20.63 37.57 25.87
N LEU A 923 -21.26 38.71 26.21
CA LEU A 923 -22.39 38.72 27.14
C LEU A 923 -23.58 37.89 26.63
N ARG A 924 -23.91 37.97 25.34
CA ARG A 924 -24.97 37.16 24.75
C ARG A 924 -24.68 35.66 24.90
N TYR A 925 -23.48 35.21 24.56
CA TYR A 925 -23.13 33.79 24.68
C TYR A 925 -23.02 33.32 26.12
N ALA A 926 -22.62 34.17 27.06
CA ALA A 926 -22.68 33.86 28.49
C ALA A 926 -24.13 33.66 28.97
N GLN A 927 -25.08 34.46 28.47
CA GLN A 927 -26.51 34.29 28.75
C GLN A 927 -27.06 32.97 28.17
N GLU A 928 -26.76 32.67 26.90
CA GLU A 928 -27.16 31.39 26.27
C GLU A 928 -26.54 30.17 26.96
N ALA A 929 -25.31 30.30 27.47
CA ALA A 929 -24.65 29.27 28.27
C ALA A 929 -25.39 29.05 29.60
N ALA A 930 -25.80 30.13 30.27
CA ALA A 930 -26.56 30.08 31.51
C ALA A 930 -27.95 29.45 31.32
N GLU A 931 -28.64 29.79 30.24
CA GLU A 931 -29.92 29.19 29.87
C GLU A 931 -29.78 27.67 29.67
N SER A 932 -28.74 27.24 28.94
CA SER A 932 -28.43 25.83 28.71
C SER A 932 -28.04 25.07 29.99
N ALA A 933 -27.48 25.77 30.99
CA ALA A 933 -27.02 25.20 32.26
C ALA A 933 -28.04 25.29 33.42
N THR A 934 -29.25 25.79 33.19
CA THR A 934 -30.25 26.08 34.26
C THR A 934 -30.49 24.90 35.19
N ASP A 935 -30.63 23.69 34.63
CA ASP A 935 -30.89 22.44 35.37
C ASP A 935 -29.64 21.57 35.58
N VAL A 936 -28.45 22.07 35.24
CA VAL A 936 -27.19 21.30 35.34
C VAL A 936 -26.59 21.47 36.74
N PRO A 937 -26.51 20.41 37.57
CA PRO A 937 -26.00 20.50 38.94
C PRO A 937 -24.46 20.46 39.03
N ASP A 938 -23.75 20.37 37.91
CA ASP A 938 -22.29 20.25 37.89
C ASP A 938 -21.60 21.58 38.27
N PRO A 939 -20.87 21.63 39.40
CA PRO A 939 -20.13 22.83 39.80
C PRO A 939 -19.04 23.25 38.79
N ALA A 940 -18.52 22.33 37.97
CA ALA A 940 -17.54 22.66 36.94
C ALA A 940 -18.14 23.51 35.81
N VAL A 941 -19.26 23.07 35.25
CA VAL A 941 -19.99 23.79 34.20
C VAL A 941 -20.54 25.13 34.71
N ARG A 942 -21.10 25.14 35.92
CA ARG A 942 -21.56 26.39 36.56
C ARG A 942 -20.40 27.37 36.78
N GLY A 943 -19.23 26.88 37.17
CA GLY A 943 -18.02 27.69 37.32
C GLY A 943 -17.55 28.32 36.01
N LEU A 944 -17.66 27.60 34.88
CA LEU A 944 -17.35 28.15 33.55
C LEU A 944 -18.34 29.23 33.12
N VAL A 945 -19.63 29.04 33.37
CA VAL A 945 -20.67 30.06 33.10
C VAL A 945 -20.41 31.31 33.96
N ALA A 946 -20.08 31.13 35.24
CA ALA A 946 -19.72 32.24 36.14
C ALA A 946 -18.48 33.00 35.63
N GLN A 947 -17.45 32.29 35.20
CA GLN A 947 -16.24 32.87 34.62
C GLN A 947 -16.54 33.62 33.31
N ALA A 948 -17.41 33.08 32.44
CA ALA A 948 -17.81 33.75 31.22
C ALA A 948 -18.48 35.10 31.51
N PHE A 949 -19.41 35.17 32.48
CA PHE A 949 -19.98 36.44 32.93
C PHE A 949 -18.93 37.40 33.50
N ALA A 950 -17.97 36.90 34.28
CA ALA A 950 -16.90 37.72 34.85
C ALA A 950 -16.10 38.45 33.76
N HIS A 951 -15.70 37.74 32.70
CA HIS A 951 -14.96 38.33 31.58
C HIS A 951 -15.77 39.33 30.73
N THR A 952 -17.10 39.39 30.91
CA THR A 952 -17.99 40.39 30.27
C THR A 952 -18.24 41.62 31.14
N GLY A 953 -17.77 41.62 32.39
CA GLY A 953 -18.06 42.66 33.38
C GLY A 953 -19.43 42.53 34.07
N ALA A 954 -20.14 41.41 33.89
CA ALA A 954 -21.43 41.15 34.54
C ALA A 954 -21.23 40.60 35.96
N THR A 955 -20.93 41.49 36.92
CA THR A 955 -20.59 41.12 38.32
C THR A 955 -21.67 40.29 39.02
N GLU A 956 -22.93 40.75 39.04
CA GLU A 956 -24.00 40.05 39.78
C GLU A 956 -24.27 38.63 39.26
N PRO A 957 -24.40 38.38 37.93
CA PRO A 957 -24.50 37.03 37.40
C PRO A 957 -23.27 36.17 37.70
N ALA A 958 -22.05 36.73 37.59
CA ALA A 958 -20.82 35.99 37.85
C ALA A 958 -20.75 35.47 39.30
N GLU A 959 -21.08 36.31 40.29
CA GLU A 959 -21.11 35.91 41.70
C GLU A 959 -22.21 34.87 41.97
N THR A 960 -23.40 35.06 41.39
CA THR A 960 -24.54 34.15 41.56
C THR A 960 -24.26 32.74 41.05
N TRP A 961 -23.57 32.62 39.91
CA TRP A 961 -23.25 31.32 39.30
C TRP A 961 -22.04 30.62 39.93
N SER A 962 -21.18 31.33 40.66
CA SER A 962 -19.92 30.81 41.23
C SER A 962 -20.07 29.74 42.33
N GLY A 963 -21.30 29.48 42.83
CA GLY A 963 -21.63 28.39 43.75
C GLY A 963 -21.63 28.78 45.24
N ARG A 964 -22.28 27.96 46.10
CA ARG A 964 -22.39 28.17 47.57
C ARG A 964 -21.34 27.38 48.36
N GLU A 965 -20.97 27.85 49.55
CA GLU A 965 -19.89 27.32 50.40
C GLU A 965 -20.20 25.99 51.11
N ASP A 966 -21.45 25.51 51.08
CA ASP A 966 -21.93 24.35 51.86
C ASP A 966 -21.45 22.97 51.35
N LEU A 967 -20.42 22.93 50.49
CA LEU A 967 -19.94 21.72 49.81
C LEU A 967 -18.68 21.15 50.47
N SER A 968 -18.50 19.82 50.41
CA SER A 968 -17.34 19.10 50.96
C SER A 968 -16.51 18.41 49.88
N GLY A 969 -15.24 18.11 50.19
CA GLY A 969 -14.32 17.37 49.32
C GLY A 969 -14.01 18.06 47.99
N MET A 970 -13.92 17.29 46.90
CA MET A 970 -13.55 17.75 45.55
C MET A 970 -14.45 18.87 45.00
N ARG A 971 -15.73 18.88 45.36
CA ARG A 971 -16.69 19.91 44.90
C ARG A 971 -16.37 21.28 45.49
N ARG A 972 -15.86 21.33 46.73
CA ARG A 972 -15.41 22.58 47.35
C ARG A 972 -14.19 23.14 46.63
N GLU A 973 -13.23 22.29 46.29
CA GLU A 973 -12.02 22.71 45.57
C GLU A 973 -12.38 23.28 44.18
N GLN A 974 -13.30 22.64 43.46
CA GLN A 974 -13.80 23.13 42.17
C GLN A 974 -14.48 24.50 42.29
N VAL A 975 -15.26 24.74 43.35
CA VAL A 975 -15.88 26.05 43.63
C VAL A 975 -14.83 27.12 43.96
N LEU A 976 -13.83 26.78 44.78
CA LEU A 976 -12.74 27.72 45.11
C LEU A 976 -11.96 28.11 43.86
N ARG A 977 -11.67 27.15 42.98
CA ARG A 977 -11.05 27.38 41.67
C ARG A 977 -11.90 28.27 40.76
N SER A 978 -13.21 28.03 40.72
CA SER A 978 -14.15 28.84 39.94
C SER A 978 -14.21 30.29 40.45
N ARG A 979 -14.24 30.50 41.76
CA ARG A 979 -14.19 31.85 42.37
C ARG A 979 -12.88 32.58 42.08
N ALA A 980 -11.74 31.87 42.10
CA ALA A 980 -10.46 32.45 41.70
C ALA A 980 -10.49 32.89 40.22
N ALA A 981 -11.01 32.05 39.33
CA ALA A 981 -11.16 32.39 37.90
C ALA A 981 -12.12 33.58 37.66
N VAL A 982 -13.23 33.65 38.41
CA VAL A 982 -14.17 34.79 38.41
C VAL A 982 -13.48 36.08 38.88
N ALA A 983 -12.69 36.03 39.95
CA ALA A 983 -11.94 37.20 40.42
C ALA A 983 -10.96 37.71 39.35
N VAL A 984 -10.27 36.82 38.66
CA VAL A 984 -9.38 37.17 37.53
C VAL A 984 -10.17 37.82 36.39
N GLY A 985 -11.32 37.26 36.02
CA GLY A 985 -12.18 37.82 34.96
C GLY A 985 -12.78 39.18 35.31
N LEU A 986 -13.13 39.42 36.58
CA LEU A 986 -13.71 40.68 37.05
C LEU A 986 -12.67 41.78 37.25
N ALA A 987 -11.40 41.45 37.50
CA ALA A 987 -10.37 42.43 37.84
C ALA A 987 -10.29 43.67 36.90
N PRO A 988 -10.46 43.55 35.56
CA PRO A 988 -10.48 44.70 34.66
C PRO A 988 -11.72 45.60 34.75
N TYR A 989 -12.84 45.09 35.27
CA TYR A 989 -14.16 45.75 35.22
C TYR A 989 -14.66 46.18 36.61
N ASP A 990 -14.41 45.34 37.61
CA ASP A 990 -14.82 45.50 39.00
C ASP A 990 -13.68 45.03 39.94
N PRO A 991 -12.63 45.85 40.11
CA PRO A 991 -11.49 45.49 40.95
C PRO A 991 -11.85 45.37 42.44
N GLU A 992 -12.93 46.02 42.89
CA GLU A 992 -13.40 45.92 44.27
C GLU A 992 -14.02 44.55 44.54
N ALA A 993 -14.88 44.06 43.63
CA ALA A 993 -15.43 42.70 43.73
C ALA A 993 -14.33 41.64 43.63
N ALA A 994 -13.37 41.81 42.71
CA ALA A 994 -12.22 40.92 42.59
C ALA A 994 -11.39 40.88 43.89
N ALA A 995 -11.07 42.04 44.48
CA ALA A 995 -10.33 42.14 45.74
C ALA A 995 -11.08 41.51 46.92
N ARG A 996 -12.42 41.64 46.98
CA ARG A 996 -13.26 40.98 47.97
C ARG A 996 -13.16 39.46 47.87
N ILE A 997 -13.29 38.89 46.67
CA ILE A 997 -13.18 37.44 46.44
C ILE A 997 -11.78 36.94 46.80
N VAL A 998 -10.72 37.68 46.45
CA VAL A 998 -9.34 37.36 46.85
C VAL A 998 -9.20 37.36 48.38
N GLY A 999 -9.75 38.37 49.06
CA GLY A 999 -9.73 38.45 50.52
C GLY A 999 -10.39 37.25 51.21
N GLU A 1000 -11.54 36.81 50.72
CA GLU A 1000 -12.26 35.63 51.22
C GLU A 1000 -11.46 34.33 51.06
N GLN A 1001 -10.74 34.18 49.93
CA GLN A 1001 -9.90 33.02 49.63
C GLN A 1001 -8.62 32.95 50.49
N LEU A 1002 -8.18 34.09 51.05
CA LEU A 1002 -7.01 34.19 51.93
C LEU A 1002 -7.31 33.88 53.40
N VAL A 1003 -8.60 33.84 53.80
CA VAL A 1003 -9.00 33.54 55.18
C VAL A 1003 -8.53 32.14 55.57
N GLY A 1004 -7.65 32.08 56.57
CA GLY A 1004 -7.17 30.81 57.14
C GLY A 1004 -5.98 30.17 56.39
N VAL A 1005 -5.42 30.82 55.36
CA VAL A 1005 -4.25 30.32 54.64
C VAL A 1005 -3.04 30.10 55.56
N ASP A 1006 -2.84 30.96 56.58
CA ASP A 1006 -1.77 30.77 57.57
C ASP A 1006 -1.89 29.47 58.35
N ARG A 1007 -3.12 29.02 58.65
CA ARG A 1007 -3.37 27.71 59.28
C ARG A 1007 -3.13 26.57 58.29
N MET A 1008 -3.47 26.78 57.01
CA MET A 1008 -3.26 25.78 55.95
C MET A 1008 -1.78 25.58 55.61
N ALA A 1009 -0.97 26.65 55.65
CA ALA A 1009 0.47 26.59 55.46
C ALA A 1009 1.18 25.74 56.54
N GLN A 1010 0.53 25.51 57.68
CA GLN A 1010 1.02 24.68 58.78
C GLN A 1010 0.55 23.22 58.70
N MET A 1011 -0.35 22.86 57.76
CA MET A 1011 -0.92 21.52 57.60
C MET A 1011 -0.26 20.69 56.48
N TRP A 1012 -0.52 19.38 56.46
CA TRP A 1012 -0.08 18.47 55.40
C TRP A 1012 -0.80 18.82 54.07
N GLY A 1013 -0.07 18.83 52.95
CA GLY A 1013 -0.60 19.20 51.64
C GLY A 1013 -0.53 20.70 51.30
N ARG A 1014 0.44 21.45 51.82
CA ARG A 1014 0.65 22.88 51.51
C ARG A 1014 0.91 23.17 50.03
N ASP A 1015 1.56 22.26 49.31
CA ASP A 1015 2.04 22.50 47.95
C ASP A 1015 0.88 22.73 46.97
N ARG A 1016 -0.24 22.01 47.12
CA ARG A 1016 -1.48 22.25 46.34
C ARG A 1016 -2.06 23.65 46.55
N HIS A 1017 -1.82 24.24 47.72
CA HIS A 1017 -2.32 25.57 48.05
C HIS A 1017 -1.43 26.67 47.47
N LEU A 1018 -0.12 26.43 47.27
CA LEU A 1018 0.78 27.40 46.64
C LEU A 1018 0.34 27.74 45.21
N THR A 1019 0.08 26.74 44.38
CA THR A 1019 -0.36 26.95 42.98
C THR A 1019 -1.67 27.74 42.91
N ARG A 1020 -2.63 27.42 43.78
CA ARG A 1020 -3.92 28.14 43.86
C ARG A 1020 -3.76 29.59 44.32
N ILE A 1021 -3.01 29.83 45.39
CA ILE A 1021 -2.83 31.18 45.96
C ILE A 1021 -1.97 32.06 45.05
N ALA A 1022 -0.95 31.49 44.38
CA ALA A 1022 -0.19 32.22 43.35
C ALA A 1022 -1.09 32.69 42.21
N GLY A 1023 -2.06 31.87 41.78
CA GLY A 1023 -3.04 32.25 40.76
C GLY A 1023 -3.87 33.50 41.10
N LEU A 1024 -4.07 33.82 42.39
CA LEU A 1024 -4.79 35.04 42.81
C LEU A 1024 -4.04 36.33 42.47
N LEU A 1025 -2.73 36.27 42.17
CA LEU A 1025 -1.97 37.42 41.67
C LEU A 1025 -2.57 37.98 40.39
N LEU A 1026 -3.18 37.12 39.56
CA LEU A 1026 -3.80 37.49 38.29
C LEU A 1026 -5.10 38.31 38.46
N ALA A 1027 -5.70 38.30 39.66
CA ALA A 1027 -6.89 39.08 39.98
C ALA A 1027 -6.56 40.50 40.47
N LEU A 1028 -5.27 40.86 40.51
CA LEU A 1028 -4.81 42.17 40.94
C LEU A 1028 -4.61 43.11 39.74
N PRO A 1029 -4.84 44.43 39.90
CA PRO A 1029 -4.52 45.42 38.87
C PRO A 1029 -3.05 45.40 38.46
N ASP A 1030 -2.14 45.10 39.40
CA ASP A 1030 -0.72 44.86 39.16
C ASP A 1030 -0.26 43.60 39.91
N PRO A 1031 -0.11 42.46 39.21
CA PRO A 1031 0.35 41.19 39.79
C PRO A 1031 1.76 41.26 40.41
N ARG A 1032 2.56 42.29 40.08
CA ARG A 1032 3.90 42.50 40.63
C ARG A 1032 3.87 43.19 41.99
N ARG A 1033 2.69 43.67 42.42
CA ARG A 1033 2.44 44.38 43.69
C ARG A 1033 1.30 43.73 44.48
N PRO A 1034 1.50 42.51 45.02
CA PRO A 1034 0.47 41.71 45.70
C PRO A 1034 -0.20 42.33 46.94
N GLY A 1035 0.37 43.39 47.50
CA GLY A 1035 -0.05 43.90 48.81
C GLY A 1035 0.33 42.98 49.98
N PRO A 1036 0.16 43.44 51.23
CA PRO A 1036 0.75 42.78 52.40
C PRO A 1036 0.13 41.42 52.73
N ALA A 1037 -1.18 41.25 52.54
CA ALA A 1037 -1.88 40.01 52.90
C ALA A 1037 -1.50 38.83 51.98
N LEU A 1038 -1.53 39.03 50.66
CA LEU A 1038 -1.15 38.00 49.69
C LEU A 1038 0.37 37.74 49.73
N SER A 1039 1.19 38.77 49.94
CA SER A 1039 2.64 38.60 50.15
C SER A 1039 2.93 37.75 51.38
N ALA A 1040 2.25 37.98 52.50
CA ALA A 1040 2.42 37.18 53.70
C ALA A 1040 2.01 35.71 53.48
N ALA A 1041 0.90 35.48 52.77
CA ALA A 1041 0.43 34.13 52.43
C ALA A 1041 1.41 33.37 51.51
N LEU A 1042 1.90 34.01 50.45
CA LEU A 1042 2.92 33.45 49.55
C LEU A 1042 4.23 33.16 50.31
N ARG A 1043 4.67 34.12 51.14
CA ARG A 1043 5.83 33.93 52.01
C ARG A 1043 5.64 32.71 52.91
N ALA A 1044 4.49 32.58 53.59
CA ALA A 1044 4.21 31.47 54.50
C ALA A 1044 4.17 30.10 53.79
N LEU A 1045 3.60 30.03 52.58
CA LEU A 1045 3.54 28.80 51.79
C LEU A 1045 4.90 28.39 51.20
N CYS A 1046 5.75 29.36 50.87
CA CYS A 1046 7.13 29.13 50.43
C CYS A 1046 8.10 28.94 51.62
N ALA A 1047 7.75 29.42 52.82
CA ALA A 1047 8.60 29.43 54.00
C ALA A 1047 8.56 28.10 54.77
N ARG A 1048 9.26 27.09 54.24
CA ARG A 1048 10.10 26.15 55.01
C ARG A 1048 11.11 25.52 54.04
N PRO A 1049 12.41 25.54 54.35
CA PRO A 1049 13.33 24.65 53.70
C PRO A 1049 13.17 23.30 54.40
N GLU A 1050 12.50 22.34 53.78
CA GLU A 1050 13.10 21.02 53.86
C GLU A 1050 14.54 21.17 53.33
N GLU A 1051 15.52 20.57 54.00
CA GLU A 1051 16.88 20.51 53.44
C GLU A 1051 16.86 19.89 52.04
N ASP A 1052 15.85 19.05 51.78
CA ASP A 1052 15.60 18.36 50.54
C ASP A 1052 14.22 18.71 49.94
N ILE A 1053 14.20 19.35 48.76
CA ILE A 1053 12.95 19.68 48.03
C ILE A 1053 12.50 18.54 47.09
N ARG A 1054 13.19 17.39 47.05
CA ARG A 1054 12.90 16.25 46.18
C ARG A 1054 11.53 15.61 46.41
N GLY A 1055 10.99 15.69 47.63
CA GLY A 1055 9.67 15.14 48.00
C GLY A 1055 8.49 16.10 47.81
N ARG A 1056 8.72 17.34 47.35
CA ARG A 1056 7.67 18.33 47.12
C ARG A 1056 6.95 18.09 45.80
N ASP A 1057 5.72 18.60 45.71
CA ASP A 1057 4.98 18.60 44.45
C ASP A 1057 5.75 19.37 43.36
N PRO A 1058 5.99 18.77 42.17
CA PRO A 1058 6.74 19.40 41.10
C PRO A 1058 6.16 20.75 40.62
N HIS A 1059 4.83 20.88 40.53
CA HIS A 1059 4.21 22.13 40.07
C HIS A 1059 4.41 23.25 41.10
N ALA A 1060 4.32 22.94 42.40
CA ALA A 1060 4.61 23.91 43.46
C ALA A 1060 6.07 24.38 43.48
N VAL A 1061 7.03 23.47 43.20
CA VAL A 1061 8.46 23.82 43.08
C VAL A 1061 8.69 24.78 41.92
N LEU A 1062 8.07 24.53 40.76
CA LEU A 1062 8.20 25.40 39.59
C LEU A 1062 7.54 26.77 39.80
N VAL A 1063 6.35 26.82 40.42
CA VAL A 1063 5.69 28.10 40.77
C VAL A 1063 6.58 28.91 41.72
N HIS A 1064 7.20 28.28 42.72
CA HIS A 1064 8.18 28.95 43.59
C HIS A 1064 9.36 29.49 42.77
N GLY A 1065 9.92 28.67 41.87
CA GLY A 1065 11.01 29.08 40.98
C GLY A 1065 10.66 30.24 40.05
N LEU A 1066 9.40 30.34 39.60
CA LEU A 1066 8.89 31.46 38.80
C LEU A 1066 8.78 32.74 39.62
N LEU A 1067 8.20 32.68 40.83
CA LEU A 1067 8.08 33.82 41.73
C LEU A 1067 9.47 34.37 42.13
N GLU A 1068 10.43 33.48 42.39
CA GLU A 1068 11.83 33.86 42.66
C GLU A 1068 12.49 34.52 41.44
N ALA A 1069 12.29 33.98 40.24
CA ALA A 1069 12.82 34.56 39.02
C ALA A 1069 12.22 35.97 38.76
N ALA A 1070 10.92 36.14 38.96
CA ALA A 1070 10.24 37.43 38.81
C ALA A 1070 10.76 38.48 39.81
N ARG A 1071 11.01 38.08 41.06
CA ARG A 1071 11.62 38.93 42.11
C ARG A 1071 13.00 39.44 41.70
N SER A 1072 13.85 38.54 41.19
CA SER A 1072 15.23 38.87 40.81
C SER A 1072 15.33 39.69 39.52
N ALA A 1073 14.40 39.49 38.58
CA ALA A 1073 14.48 40.12 37.25
C ALA A 1073 13.82 41.50 37.17
N HIS A 1074 12.78 41.80 37.99
CA HIS A 1074 11.86 42.90 37.69
C HIS A 1074 11.47 43.82 38.86
N GLY A 1075 12.23 43.84 39.96
CA GLY A 1075 11.98 44.79 41.07
C GLY A 1075 10.56 44.71 41.62
N THR A 1076 10.02 43.49 41.72
CA THR A 1076 8.66 43.22 42.22
C THR A 1076 8.64 43.26 43.75
N ASP A 1077 7.49 43.58 44.34
CA ASP A 1077 7.30 43.57 45.81
C ASP A 1077 7.05 42.14 46.33
N LEU A 1078 7.43 41.11 45.57
CA LEU A 1078 7.25 39.70 45.92
C LEU A 1078 8.27 39.28 46.99
N ASP A 1079 7.81 39.10 48.22
CA ASP A 1079 8.63 38.61 49.33
C ASP A 1079 8.55 37.08 49.45
N VAL A 1080 9.26 36.38 48.56
CA VAL A 1080 9.40 34.92 48.55
C VAL A 1080 10.83 34.48 48.90
N PRO A 1081 11.05 33.39 49.66
CA PRO A 1081 12.38 32.84 49.94
C PRO A 1081 13.13 32.36 48.68
N GLU A 1082 14.46 32.41 48.69
CA GLU A 1082 15.31 31.90 47.60
C GLU A 1082 15.43 30.36 47.61
N LEU A 1083 15.25 29.71 46.45
CA LEU A 1083 15.61 28.30 46.28
C LEU A 1083 17.12 28.15 46.02
N GLY A 1084 17.75 29.11 45.35
CA GLY A 1084 19.17 29.07 45.01
C GLY A 1084 19.56 27.79 44.24
N GLY A 1085 20.71 27.19 44.56
CA GLY A 1085 21.21 25.97 43.90
C GLY A 1085 20.33 24.72 44.08
N LYS A 1086 19.27 24.77 44.91
CA LYS A 1086 18.37 23.64 45.17
C LYS A 1086 17.53 23.30 43.95
N LEU A 1087 17.11 24.29 43.14
CA LEU A 1087 16.33 24.03 41.93
C LEU A 1087 17.14 23.20 40.92
N ALA A 1088 18.41 23.55 40.69
CA ALA A 1088 19.32 22.77 39.83
C ALA A 1088 19.65 21.38 40.40
N GLN A 1089 19.62 21.19 41.73
CA GLN A 1089 19.74 19.87 42.34
C GLN A 1089 18.46 19.05 42.16
N TRP A 1090 17.29 19.67 42.29
CA TRP A 1090 15.99 19.06 42.05
C TRP A 1090 15.84 18.64 40.59
N GLU A 1091 16.20 19.49 39.63
CA GLU A 1091 16.18 19.14 38.20
C GLU A 1091 17.06 17.93 37.88
N ARG A 1092 18.28 17.89 38.44
CA ARG A 1092 19.19 16.72 38.29
C ARG A 1092 18.61 15.47 38.93
N TYR A 1093 17.99 15.58 40.10
CA TYR A 1093 17.32 14.48 40.76
C TYR A 1093 16.15 13.94 39.92
N MET A 1094 15.28 14.82 39.42
CA MET A 1094 14.14 14.44 38.61
C MET A 1094 14.56 13.87 37.25
N ALA A 1095 15.69 14.31 36.71
CA ALA A 1095 16.28 13.73 35.49
C ALA A 1095 16.86 12.31 35.71
N ALA A 1096 17.39 12.04 36.90
CA ALA A 1096 17.98 10.74 37.25
C ALA A 1096 16.98 9.74 37.84
N THR A 1097 15.79 10.20 38.25
CA THR A 1097 14.77 9.36 38.89
C THR A 1097 13.78 8.86 37.84
N PRO A 1098 13.59 7.53 37.68
CA PRO A 1098 12.57 6.98 36.80
C PRO A 1098 11.18 7.26 37.41
N LEU A 1099 10.53 8.31 36.89
CA LEU A 1099 9.18 8.68 37.30
C LEU A 1099 8.16 8.12 36.31
N PRO A 1100 6.94 7.75 36.77
CA PRO A 1100 5.86 7.37 35.88
C PRO A 1100 5.60 8.42 34.80
N HIS A 1101 5.22 7.98 33.61
CA HIS A 1101 4.95 8.87 32.48
C HIS A 1101 3.85 9.88 32.82
N GLY A 1102 4.23 11.13 33.10
CA GLY A 1102 3.30 12.26 33.31
C GLY A 1102 3.44 12.98 34.62
N VAL A 1103 4.35 12.50 35.46
CA VAL A 1103 4.62 13.10 36.76
C VAL A 1103 5.57 14.30 36.64
N PHE A 1104 6.35 14.40 35.57
CA PHE A 1104 7.28 15.52 35.38
C PHE A 1104 6.69 16.66 34.53
N PRO A 1105 6.61 17.89 35.07
CA PRO A 1105 6.03 19.07 34.40
C PRO A 1105 7.02 19.71 33.39
N PHE A 1106 7.27 19.03 32.27
CA PHE A 1106 8.20 19.50 31.23
C PHE A 1106 7.80 20.85 30.62
N ALA A 1107 6.50 21.10 30.45
CA ALA A 1107 6.01 22.34 29.83
C ALA A 1107 6.28 23.55 30.72
N GLU A 1108 5.95 23.46 32.01
CA GLU A 1108 6.18 24.54 32.98
C GLU A 1108 7.68 24.80 33.19
N LEU A 1109 8.52 23.76 33.24
CA LEU A 1109 9.97 23.94 33.34
C LEU A 1109 10.56 24.60 32.08
N ALA A 1110 10.11 24.20 30.89
CA ALA A 1110 10.53 24.82 29.64
C ALA A 1110 10.12 26.31 29.58
N VAL A 1111 8.90 26.64 30.03
CA VAL A 1111 8.44 28.03 30.15
C VAL A 1111 9.29 28.81 31.15
N LEU A 1112 9.71 28.20 32.27
CA LEU A 1112 10.60 28.85 33.24
C LEU A 1112 11.98 29.19 32.64
N TYR A 1113 12.53 28.33 31.78
CA TYR A 1113 13.75 28.62 31.04
C TYR A 1113 13.56 29.78 30.04
N ALA A 1114 12.46 29.75 29.27
CA ALA A 1114 12.12 30.85 28.36
C ALA A 1114 11.91 32.18 29.14
N PHE A 1115 11.29 32.11 30.31
CA PHE A 1115 11.11 33.26 31.21
C PHE A 1115 12.43 33.86 31.68
N ARG A 1116 13.46 33.04 31.87
CA ARG A 1116 14.82 33.47 32.23
C ARG A 1116 15.64 33.95 31.02
N GLY A 1117 15.09 33.89 29.80
CA GLY A 1117 15.76 34.26 28.56
C GLY A 1117 16.61 33.16 27.93
N ASP A 1118 16.57 31.92 28.45
CA ASP A 1118 17.30 30.77 27.91
C ASP A 1118 16.40 29.94 26.99
N VAL A 1119 16.21 30.44 25.78
CA VAL A 1119 15.37 29.80 24.75
C VAL A 1119 15.94 28.43 24.30
N PRO A 1120 17.26 28.24 24.12
CA PRO A 1120 17.84 26.92 23.83
C PRO A 1120 17.54 25.88 24.92
N ALA A 1121 17.71 26.22 26.21
CA ALA A 1121 17.40 25.29 27.30
C ALA A 1121 15.90 25.00 27.42
N ALA A 1122 15.05 25.97 27.12
CA ALA A 1122 13.60 25.78 27.05
C ALA A 1122 13.24 24.73 25.99
N ARG A 1123 13.85 24.81 24.81
CA ARG A 1123 13.64 23.86 23.72
C ARG A 1123 14.13 22.46 24.08
N GLU A 1124 15.37 22.34 24.56
CA GLU A 1124 15.94 21.05 24.98
C GLU A 1124 15.07 20.37 26.05
N THR A 1125 14.57 21.15 27.00
CA THR A 1125 13.64 20.65 28.05
C THR A 1125 12.32 20.16 27.45
N ALA A 1126 11.75 20.87 26.49
CA ALA A 1126 10.52 20.45 25.82
C ALA A 1126 10.72 19.15 25.01
N GLU A 1127 11.87 19.01 24.34
CA GLU A 1127 12.21 17.83 23.53
C GLU A 1127 12.38 16.55 24.36
N ARG A 1128 12.83 16.68 25.62
CA ARG A 1128 12.99 15.59 26.60
C ARG A 1128 11.68 14.94 27.07
N ALA A 1129 10.52 15.49 26.72
CA ALA A 1129 9.24 14.87 27.04
C ALA A 1129 9.09 13.50 26.36
N GLY A 1130 8.74 12.46 27.15
CA GLY A 1130 8.72 11.07 26.71
C GLY A 1130 7.61 10.68 25.72
N THR A 1131 6.64 11.57 25.42
CA THR A 1131 5.59 11.32 24.42
C THR A 1131 5.46 12.49 23.43
N PRO A 1132 5.11 12.23 22.16
CA PRO A 1132 4.92 13.28 21.15
C PRO A 1132 3.92 14.37 21.57
N GLY A 1133 2.83 13.98 22.24
CA GLY A 1133 1.82 14.91 22.72
C GLY A 1133 2.30 15.85 23.81
N ARG A 1134 3.12 15.36 24.75
CA ARG A 1134 3.71 16.21 25.79
C ARG A 1134 4.80 17.12 25.24
N ARG A 1135 5.56 16.64 24.26
CA ARG A 1135 6.53 17.47 23.53
C ARG A 1135 5.82 18.63 22.82
N ALA A 1136 4.78 18.35 22.04
CA ALA A 1136 4.01 19.37 21.34
C ALA A 1136 3.34 20.36 22.32
N ALA A 1137 2.79 19.87 23.43
CA ALA A 1137 2.24 20.71 24.50
C ALA A 1137 3.29 21.65 25.10
N ALA A 1138 4.49 21.15 25.40
CA ALA A 1138 5.60 21.95 25.95
C ALA A 1138 6.13 22.98 24.95
N LEU A 1139 6.33 22.60 23.68
CA LEU A 1139 6.75 23.54 22.62
C LEU A 1139 5.71 24.64 22.40
N ALA A 1140 4.41 24.30 22.40
CA ALA A 1140 3.33 25.28 22.30
C ALA A 1140 3.27 26.20 23.53
N ALA A 1141 3.55 25.70 24.73
CA ALA A 1141 3.62 26.51 25.95
C ALA A 1141 4.78 27.54 25.86
N VAL A 1142 5.98 27.09 25.46
CA VAL A 1142 7.11 27.99 25.22
C VAL A 1142 6.77 29.04 24.17
N ALA A 1143 6.18 28.64 23.04
CA ALA A 1143 5.74 29.57 22.00
C ALA A 1143 4.70 30.58 22.51
N THR A 1144 3.78 30.15 23.38
CA THR A 1144 2.73 31.01 23.96
C THR A 1144 3.36 32.11 24.81
N TYR A 1145 4.36 31.75 25.62
CA TYR A 1145 5.14 32.73 26.38
C TYR A 1145 5.94 33.64 25.44
N LEU A 1146 6.72 33.11 24.50
CA LEU A 1146 7.58 33.93 23.63
C LEU A 1146 6.77 34.89 22.73
N ALA A 1147 5.57 34.51 22.28
CA ALA A 1147 4.68 35.35 21.48
C ALA A 1147 3.95 36.44 22.31
N GLY A 1148 3.97 36.34 23.65
CA GLY A 1148 3.23 37.26 24.51
C GLY A 1148 1.71 37.12 24.34
N VAL A 1149 1.21 35.90 24.16
CA VAL A 1149 -0.24 35.65 24.05
C VAL A 1149 -0.85 35.61 25.45
N PRO A 1150 -1.87 36.44 25.75
CA PRO A 1150 -2.58 36.37 27.02
C PRO A 1150 -3.36 35.05 27.12
N VAL A 1151 -3.30 34.40 28.29
CA VAL A 1151 -3.90 33.09 28.52
C VAL A 1151 -5.02 33.19 29.55
N THR A 1152 -6.23 32.79 29.15
CA THR A 1152 -7.37 32.60 30.06
C THR A 1152 -7.38 31.16 30.55
N VAL A 1153 -7.35 30.95 31.86
CA VAL A 1153 -7.38 29.62 32.48
C VAL A 1153 -8.83 29.24 32.75
N PRO A 1154 -9.38 28.17 32.15
CA PRO A 1154 -10.74 27.75 32.44
C PRO A 1154 -10.90 27.29 33.89
N ALA A 1155 -12.04 27.62 34.48
CA ALA A 1155 -12.44 27.21 35.82
C ALA A 1155 -12.46 25.69 35.99
N ALA A 1156 -12.68 24.93 34.90
CA ALA A 1156 -12.77 23.47 34.89
C ALA A 1156 -11.83 22.84 33.85
N ASP A 1157 -11.37 21.62 34.14
CA ASP A 1157 -10.52 20.84 33.23
C ASP A 1157 -11.30 20.29 32.04
N GLY A 1158 -10.60 20.03 30.93
CA GLY A 1158 -11.21 19.51 29.68
C GLY A 1158 -11.75 20.57 28.71
N TRP A 1159 -11.74 21.85 29.10
CA TRP A 1159 -12.29 22.97 28.31
C TRP A 1159 -11.24 23.82 27.58
N ALA A 1160 -9.99 23.37 27.58
CA ALA A 1160 -8.91 23.99 26.83
C ALA A 1160 -8.04 22.94 26.15
N ALA A 1161 -7.21 23.38 25.20
CA ALA A 1161 -6.27 22.49 24.51
C ALA A 1161 -5.23 21.92 25.47
N GLN A 1162 -4.75 22.73 26.41
CA GLN A 1162 -3.68 22.45 27.37
C GLN A 1162 -4.23 22.15 28.77
N ASP A 1163 -3.42 21.44 29.56
CA ASP A 1163 -3.69 21.23 30.99
C ASP A 1163 -3.73 22.55 31.76
N THR A 1164 -4.62 22.63 32.73
CA THR A 1164 -4.89 23.88 33.45
C THR A 1164 -3.76 24.29 34.40
N SER A 1165 -2.92 23.34 34.84
CA SER A 1165 -1.66 23.64 35.53
C SER A 1165 -0.70 24.41 34.61
N VAL A 1166 -0.56 23.99 33.36
CA VAL A 1166 0.28 24.63 32.35
C VAL A 1166 -0.27 26.00 32.01
N LEU A 1167 -1.58 26.12 31.78
CA LEU A 1167 -2.22 27.41 31.51
C LEU A 1167 -2.11 28.38 32.69
N GLY A 1168 -2.25 27.89 33.93
CA GLY A 1168 -2.05 28.67 35.15
C GLY A 1168 -0.62 29.19 35.26
N PHE A 1169 0.36 28.32 35.01
CA PHE A 1169 1.77 28.70 35.00
C PHE A 1169 2.09 29.71 33.89
N LEU A 1170 1.58 29.51 32.68
CA LEU A 1170 1.73 30.43 31.55
C LEU A 1170 1.12 31.80 31.82
N SER A 1171 -0.09 31.84 32.39
CA SER A 1171 -0.77 33.09 32.72
C SER A 1171 0.01 33.88 33.78
N LEU A 1172 0.54 33.21 34.80
CA LEU A 1172 1.44 33.81 35.79
C LEU A 1172 2.76 34.29 35.17
N ALA A 1173 3.40 33.47 34.35
CA ALA A 1173 4.64 33.84 33.66
C ALA A 1173 4.42 35.02 32.72
N TYR A 1174 3.28 35.07 32.03
CA TYR A 1174 2.91 36.19 31.17
C TYR A 1174 2.77 37.49 31.97
N ALA A 1175 2.02 37.47 33.08
CA ALA A 1175 1.79 38.63 33.93
C ALA A 1175 3.06 39.14 34.65
N LEU A 1176 3.94 38.24 35.06
CA LEU A 1176 5.16 38.57 35.81
C LEU A 1176 6.34 38.92 34.89
N GLY A 1177 6.36 38.42 33.65
CA GLY A 1177 7.49 38.56 32.72
C GLY A 1177 7.60 39.95 32.09
N ALA A 1178 8.79 40.27 31.57
CA ALA A 1178 9.04 41.49 30.80
C ALA A 1178 8.97 41.25 29.28
N ASP A 1179 8.82 42.32 28.50
CA ASP A 1179 8.79 42.22 27.03
C ASP A 1179 10.14 41.83 26.42
N ALA A 1180 11.25 42.05 27.14
CA ALA A 1180 12.61 41.76 26.68
C ALA A 1180 12.93 40.25 26.50
N THR A 1181 12.13 39.37 27.11
CA THR A 1181 12.28 37.91 27.00
C THR A 1181 11.34 37.31 25.95
N ARG A 1182 10.59 38.14 25.22
CA ARG A 1182 9.69 37.73 24.14
C ARG A 1182 10.46 37.62 22.82
N ASP A 1183 10.13 36.61 22.03
CA ASP A 1183 10.71 36.37 20.71
C ASP A 1183 9.63 35.85 19.76
N GLU A 1184 9.00 36.75 19.02
CA GLU A 1184 7.93 36.39 18.08
C GLU A 1184 8.45 35.51 16.94
N ARG A 1185 9.71 35.68 16.51
CA ARG A 1185 10.29 34.90 15.41
C ARG A 1185 10.44 33.44 15.82
N GLU A 1186 11.00 33.18 17.00
CA GLU A 1186 11.13 31.82 17.50
C GLU A 1186 9.76 31.23 17.87
N ALA A 1187 8.83 32.03 18.40
CA ALA A 1187 7.47 31.57 18.63
C ALA A 1187 6.79 31.08 17.33
N ARG A 1188 6.90 31.82 16.22
CA ARG A 1188 6.38 31.39 14.91
C ARG A 1188 7.03 30.09 14.42
N ARG A 1189 8.34 29.91 14.67
CA ARG A 1189 9.06 28.67 14.33
C ARG A 1189 8.52 27.47 15.10
N LEU A 1190 8.39 27.61 16.42
CA LEU A 1190 7.85 26.55 17.30
C LEU A 1190 6.39 26.21 16.94
N VAL A 1191 5.57 27.20 16.62
CA VAL A 1191 4.18 26.98 16.19
C VAL A 1191 4.11 26.16 14.90
N ARG A 1192 4.97 26.42 13.91
CA ARG A 1192 5.03 25.59 12.69
C ARG A 1192 5.39 24.14 13.00
N GLU A 1193 6.37 23.93 13.87
CA GLU A 1193 6.78 22.59 14.28
C GLU A 1193 5.63 21.83 14.96
N VAL A 1194 4.88 22.50 15.83
CA VAL A 1194 3.69 21.92 16.46
C VAL A 1194 2.59 21.62 15.43
N LEU A 1195 2.34 22.53 14.47
CA LEU A 1195 1.35 22.35 13.40
C LEU A 1195 1.69 21.18 12.46
N ALA A 1196 2.97 20.91 12.23
CA ALA A 1196 3.40 19.78 11.42
C ALA A 1196 3.19 18.41 12.10
N GLY A 1197 3.05 18.39 13.43
CA GLY A 1197 2.88 17.17 14.22
C GLY A 1197 1.42 16.73 14.40
N GLU A 1198 1.23 15.52 14.93
CA GLU A 1198 -0.11 14.93 15.18
C GLU A 1198 -0.93 15.69 16.23
N HIS A 1199 -0.25 16.42 17.12
CA HIS A 1199 -0.85 17.18 18.21
C HIS A 1199 -0.95 18.69 17.92
N TRP A 1200 -1.11 19.05 16.65
CA TRP A 1200 -1.21 20.41 16.13
C TRP A 1200 -2.22 21.32 16.85
N ARG A 1201 -3.28 20.75 17.46
CA ARG A 1201 -4.31 21.50 18.19
C ARG A 1201 -3.77 22.45 19.28
N TYR A 1202 -2.60 22.17 19.84
CA TYR A 1202 -1.96 23.03 20.83
C TYR A 1202 -1.51 24.39 20.26
N ALA A 1203 -1.36 24.51 18.94
CA ALA A 1203 -1.00 25.74 18.26
C ALA A 1203 -2.19 26.69 17.98
N LEU A 1204 -3.42 26.16 17.97
CA LEU A 1204 -4.63 26.94 17.62
C LEU A 1204 -4.80 28.22 18.47
N PRO A 1205 -4.60 28.21 19.80
CA PRO A 1205 -4.74 29.42 20.61
C PRO A 1205 -3.72 30.53 20.29
N LEU A 1206 -2.63 30.23 19.58
CA LEU A 1206 -1.61 31.23 19.19
C LEU A 1206 -1.93 31.96 17.88
N LEU A 1207 -2.77 31.36 17.03
CA LEU A 1207 -3.09 31.90 15.70
C LEU A 1207 -3.72 33.30 15.74
N PRO A 1208 -4.63 33.66 16.68
CA PRO A 1208 -5.18 35.03 16.73
C PRO A 1208 -4.12 36.13 16.81
N ARG A 1209 -2.97 35.87 17.46
CA ARG A 1209 -1.88 36.84 17.62
C ARG A 1209 -0.83 36.76 16.52
N LEU A 1210 -0.56 35.57 15.99
CA LEU A 1210 0.54 35.32 15.05
C LEU A 1210 0.10 35.31 13.58
N ALA A 1211 -1.14 34.89 13.29
CA ALA A 1211 -1.70 34.81 11.95
C ALA A 1211 -3.24 34.87 11.98
N PRO A 1212 -3.85 36.00 12.39
CA PRO A 1212 -5.31 36.13 12.46
C PRO A 1212 -6.01 35.90 11.11
N GLU A 1213 -5.38 36.29 10.01
CA GLU A 1213 -5.87 36.08 8.64
C GLU A 1213 -6.10 34.61 8.27
N ALA A 1214 -5.41 33.68 8.96
CA ALA A 1214 -5.54 32.24 8.73
C ALA A 1214 -6.86 31.65 9.25
N LEU A 1215 -7.51 32.30 10.23
CA LEU A 1215 -8.60 31.70 10.97
C LEU A 1215 -9.89 31.57 10.15
N SER A 1216 -10.21 32.56 9.30
CA SER A 1216 -11.40 32.50 8.43
C SER A 1216 -11.34 31.32 7.44
N PRO A 1217 -10.28 31.17 6.62
CA PRO A 1217 -10.12 30.00 5.74
C PRO A 1217 -10.07 28.65 6.48
N LEU A 1218 -9.52 28.64 7.69
CA LEU A 1218 -9.47 27.45 8.55
C LEU A 1218 -10.86 27.06 9.05
N ALA A 1219 -11.68 28.04 9.43
CA ALA A 1219 -13.07 27.83 9.86
C ALA A 1219 -13.95 27.30 8.73
N GLU A 1220 -13.82 27.88 7.53
CA GLU A 1220 -14.52 27.41 6.33
C GLU A 1220 -14.17 25.94 6.04
N SER A 1221 -12.87 25.61 6.05
CA SER A 1221 -12.39 24.23 5.89
C SER A 1221 -12.99 23.29 6.95
N ALA A 1222 -12.98 23.71 8.21
CA ALA A 1222 -13.52 22.92 9.32
C ALA A 1222 -15.03 22.70 9.18
N LEU A 1223 -15.80 23.73 8.83
CA LEU A 1223 -17.24 23.66 8.65
C LEU A 1223 -17.62 22.75 7.47
N VAL A 1224 -16.97 22.90 6.31
CA VAL A 1224 -17.23 22.02 5.14
C VAL A 1224 -16.96 20.56 5.50
N HIS A 1225 -15.86 20.29 6.18
CA HIS A 1225 -15.50 18.92 6.58
C HIS A 1225 -16.41 18.28 7.63
N THR A 1226 -17.18 19.09 8.35
CA THR A 1226 -17.98 18.62 9.48
C THR A 1226 -19.48 18.69 9.25
N LEU A 1227 -19.94 19.63 8.43
CA LEU A 1227 -21.33 19.78 8.01
C LEU A 1227 -21.58 19.19 6.61
N GLY A 1228 -20.54 19.07 5.80
CA GLY A 1228 -20.60 18.49 4.45
C GLY A 1228 -20.68 16.96 4.50
N THR A 1229 -21.83 16.42 4.88
CA THR A 1229 -22.26 15.13 4.36
C THR A 1229 -22.54 15.28 2.88
N ILE A 1230 -21.91 14.44 2.08
CA ILE A 1230 -22.00 14.41 0.62
C ILE A 1230 -23.49 14.34 0.22
N ASP A 1231 -23.90 15.29 -0.61
CA ASP A 1231 -25.22 15.38 -1.25
C ASP A 1231 -25.38 14.29 -2.33
N THR A 1232 -25.10 13.02 -2.03
CA THR A 1232 -25.08 11.91 -3.00
C THR A 1232 -26.45 11.28 -3.28
N ALA A 1233 -27.56 11.88 -2.84
CA ALA A 1233 -28.89 11.31 -3.10
C ALA A 1233 -30.01 12.33 -3.44
N GLY A 1234 -29.68 13.61 -3.66
CA GLY A 1234 -30.68 14.69 -3.63
C GLY A 1234 -31.02 15.44 -4.92
N GLU A 1235 -30.28 15.30 -6.02
CA GLU A 1235 -30.47 16.18 -7.20
C GLU A 1235 -31.49 15.71 -8.24
N GLY A 1236 -32.28 14.66 -7.93
CA GLY A 1236 -33.35 14.16 -8.81
C GLY A 1236 -34.75 14.74 -8.54
N ALA A 1237 -34.96 15.58 -7.53
CA ALA A 1237 -36.32 15.94 -7.08
C ALA A 1237 -36.50 17.41 -6.66
N ARG A 1238 -35.93 18.35 -7.41
CA ARG A 1238 -36.36 19.75 -7.40
C ARG A 1238 -36.72 20.23 -8.80
N ASP A 1239 -37.63 19.51 -9.43
CA ASP A 1239 -38.52 20.06 -10.44
C ASP A 1239 -39.92 19.51 -10.17
N GLY A 1240 -40.84 20.41 -9.76
CA GLY A 1240 -42.26 20.11 -9.63
C GLY A 1240 -42.87 20.25 -8.23
N ARG A 1241 -42.86 21.46 -7.65
CA ARG A 1241 -44.06 22.15 -7.12
C ARG A 1241 -43.73 23.51 -6.51
#